data_AF-V7B5L8-F1
#
_entry.id   AF-V7B5L8-F1
#
_cell.length_a   1.000
_cell.length_b   1.000
_cell.length_c   1.000
_cell.angle_alpha   90.00
_cell.angle_beta   90.00
_cell.angle_gamma   90.00
#
_symmetry.space_group_name_H-M   'P 1'
#
loop_
_entity.id
_entity.type
_entity.pdbx_description
1 polymer ?
#
loop_
_entity_poly.entity_id
_entity_poly.type
_entity_poly.pdbx_seq_one_letter_code
_entity_poly.pdbx_strand_id
1 'polypeptide(L)'
;MELLHNLNTLTTILLLCMFPHSLKCQQAYLNATVYDCSDNPSAPKGYLCNGLQKSCTSFLLFRSKPPYDSPEKIAYLLGSEASTIASINKISRNEKIASNKTIIVPVFCSCSGNIYQHNTPYTASKNDTYFQLVKETFQGLTTCQAMMGQNYYAATKIEIGAELRVPLLCACPTENQTARGITSLLVYLVNYGDTIKSIAKAYGVEEQSILEANELVVPQSENSRMTLLSLTPLLVPLIGKSCKENPDKFYCKCYQAPDRSTKGPFCDESDDQKFPAKLLAALGAGLGVGFLCLFLLGYKSYQYIQKKRESIRKENLFRQNGGYLLQEKLSSYGNGEMAKLFRAEELQRATDNYNRSRFLGQGGYGTVYKGMLPDGTIVAVKRSKEIERNQIDTFVNEVVILSQINHRNIVKLLGCCLETETPLLVYEFISNGTLSHHIHRRDNEPSLSWESRLRIACEVAGAVAYMHFAASIPIFHRDIKPTNVLLDSNFSAKVSDFGTSRSVPQDKTHLTTAVGGTFGYIDPEYFQSSKFSDKSDVYSFGVVLVELISGRKPISFLEEDEGQNLIAQFLSLMKENQVYEILDGRVAKEARKDDIVAIANLAMRCLRLNGKKRPTMKEVSLELEALRKVQSSLQINHDHEHKTSDMVEECTEESMSLSLQLESTSF
;
A
#
# COMPACT_ATOMS: atom_id res chain seq x y z
N MET A 1 -41.64 -34.66 5.98
CA MET A 1 -40.52 -34.21 6.83
C MET A 1 -39.46 -35.29 7.04
N GLU A 2 -39.78 -36.58 6.96
CA GLU A 2 -38.77 -37.66 7.01
C GLU A 2 -37.91 -37.78 5.74
N LEU A 3 -38.42 -37.36 4.57
CA LEU A 3 -37.64 -37.30 3.32
C LEU A 3 -36.50 -36.27 3.33
N LEU A 4 -36.61 -35.21 4.15
CA LEU A 4 -35.60 -34.15 4.24
C LEU A 4 -34.41 -34.58 5.12
N HIS A 5 -34.62 -35.54 6.01
CA HIS A 5 -33.58 -36.07 6.90
C HIS A 5 -32.70 -37.10 6.18
N ASN A 6 -33.31 -37.94 5.33
CA ASN A 6 -32.57 -38.92 4.51
C ASN A 6 -31.88 -38.33 3.27
N LEU A 7 -32.36 -37.18 2.77
CA LEU A 7 -31.69 -36.47 1.67
C LEU A 7 -30.43 -35.72 2.15
N ASN A 8 -30.39 -35.31 3.43
CA ASN A 8 -29.23 -34.72 4.08
C ASN A 8 -28.15 -35.77 4.43
N THR A 9 -28.54 -37.02 4.70
CA THR A 9 -27.59 -38.12 4.94
C THR A 9 -26.99 -38.65 3.64
N LEU A 10 -27.71 -38.60 2.52
CA LEU A 10 -27.17 -39.03 1.21
C LEU A 10 -26.32 -37.94 0.53
N THR A 11 -26.66 -36.65 0.69
CA THR A 11 -25.80 -35.53 0.24
C THR A 11 -24.50 -35.44 1.02
N THR A 12 -24.47 -35.86 2.28
CA THR A 12 -23.23 -35.96 3.07
C THR A 12 -22.36 -37.17 2.67
N ILE A 13 -22.96 -38.29 2.26
CA ILE A 13 -22.22 -39.44 1.72
C ILE A 13 -21.68 -39.16 0.30
N LEU A 14 -22.42 -38.44 -0.55
CA LEU A 14 -21.97 -38.15 -1.92
C LEU A 14 -20.93 -37.01 -2.03
N LEU A 15 -20.89 -36.10 -1.03
CA LEU A 15 -19.82 -35.09 -0.89
C LEU A 15 -18.47 -35.71 -0.48
N LEU A 16 -18.47 -36.93 0.07
CA LEU A 16 -17.25 -37.65 0.45
C LEU A 16 -16.55 -38.36 -0.73
N CYS A 17 -17.24 -38.57 -1.85
CA CYS A 17 -16.65 -39.23 -3.02
C CYS A 17 -16.12 -38.24 -4.10
N MET A 18 -16.28 -36.93 -3.89
CA MET A 18 -15.95 -35.88 -4.85
C MET A 18 -14.81 -34.96 -4.38
N PHE A 19 -13.68 -35.54 -3.98
CA PHE A 19 -12.37 -34.89 -4.01
C PHE A 19 -11.31 -35.94 -4.41
N PRO A 20 -10.23 -35.48 -5.07
CA PRO A 20 -9.70 -36.03 -6.32
C PRO A 20 -9.00 -37.38 -6.16
N HIS A 21 -8.75 -38.09 -7.26
CA HIS A 21 -7.72 -39.12 -7.26
C HIS A 21 -6.46 -38.52 -6.62
N SER A 22 -6.14 -39.08 -5.47
CA SER A 22 -5.07 -38.70 -4.59
C SER A 22 -3.74 -38.88 -5.33
N LEU A 23 -3.07 -37.78 -5.64
CA LEU A 23 -1.64 -37.81 -5.40
C LEU A 23 -1.52 -38.05 -3.89
N LYS A 24 -0.96 -39.19 -3.52
CA LYS A 24 -0.67 -39.60 -2.15
C LYS A 24 0.42 -38.67 -1.57
N CYS A 25 0.23 -37.35 -1.57
CA CYS A 25 1.29 -36.37 -1.38
C CYS A 25 1.72 -36.28 0.08
N GLN A 26 3.02 -36.46 0.28
CA GLN A 26 3.68 -36.25 1.55
C GLN A 26 4.27 -34.83 1.60
N GLN A 27 5.09 -34.51 2.60
CA GLN A 27 5.65 -33.15 2.74
C GLN A 27 7.03 -33.11 2.13
N ALA A 28 7.33 -32.14 1.26
CA ALA A 28 8.68 -31.99 0.75
C ALA A 28 9.69 -31.73 1.89
N TYR A 29 10.79 -32.49 1.92
CA TYR A 29 11.87 -32.24 2.87
C TYR A 29 12.54 -30.89 2.62
N LEU A 30 12.48 -30.00 3.61
CA LEU A 30 12.89 -28.61 3.46
C LEU A 30 14.42 -28.42 3.37
N ASN A 31 15.22 -29.34 3.90
CA ASN A 31 16.69 -29.27 3.84
C ASN A 31 17.23 -27.87 4.22
N ALA A 32 18.27 -27.37 3.54
CA ALA A 32 18.89 -26.08 3.82
C ALA A 32 17.99 -24.86 3.52
N THR A 33 16.87 -25.01 2.79
CA THR A 33 16.02 -23.87 2.40
C THR A 33 15.31 -23.24 3.60
N VAL A 34 15.27 -23.93 4.73
CA VAL A 34 14.76 -23.39 6.02
C VAL A 34 15.48 -22.09 6.41
N TYR A 35 16.76 -21.97 6.04
CA TYR A 35 17.61 -20.83 6.34
C TYR A 35 17.75 -19.83 5.19
N ASP A 36 16.99 -20.00 4.10
CA ASP A 36 17.00 -19.06 2.99
C ASP A 36 16.26 -17.78 3.38
N CYS A 37 17.03 -16.75 3.75
CA CYS A 37 16.54 -15.40 4.10
C CYS A 37 16.77 -14.40 2.96
N SER A 38 16.98 -14.88 1.73
CA SER A 38 17.01 -14.06 0.52
C SER A 38 15.59 -13.82 -0.02
N ASP A 39 15.44 -12.86 -0.92
CA ASP A 39 14.17 -12.59 -1.61
C ASP A 39 13.89 -13.63 -2.71
N ASN A 40 13.94 -14.91 -2.35
CA ASN A 40 13.67 -16.03 -3.24
C ASN A 40 12.21 -16.50 -3.10
N PRO A 41 11.30 -16.13 -4.02
CA PRO A 41 9.88 -16.48 -3.92
C PRO A 41 9.61 -17.99 -4.07
N SER A 42 10.60 -18.77 -4.51
CA SER A 42 10.49 -20.22 -4.69
C SER A 42 10.85 -21.00 -3.42
N ALA A 43 11.42 -20.35 -2.40
CA ALA A 43 11.79 -21.01 -1.17
C ALA A 43 10.53 -21.37 -0.35
N PRO A 44 10.41 -22.61 0.18
CA PRO A 44 9.20 -23.05 0.87
C PRO A 44 8.97 -22.27 2.17
N LYS A 45 7.73 -21.82 2.37
CA LYS A 45 7.30 -21.16 3.61
C LYS A 45 7.00 -22.16 4.74
N GLY A 46 6.67 -23.40 4.42
CA GLY A 46 6.40 -24.44 5.41
C GLY A 46 5.67 -25.64 4.80
N TYR A 47 5.06 -26.45 5.66
CA TYR A 47 4.35 -27.67 5.25
C TYR A 47 2.96 -27.38 4.68
N LEU A 48 2.58 -28.04 3.60
CA LEU A 48 1.30 -27.83 2.93
C LEU A 48 0.13 -28.45 3.71
N CYS A 49 -1.04 -27.83 3.63
CA CYS A 49 -2.28 -28.29 4.25
C CYS A 49 -2.92 -29.53 3.59
N ASN A 50 -2.24 -30.67 3.66
CA ASN A 50 -2.59 -31.93 3.02
C ASN A 50 -3.13 -33.02 3.99
N GLY A 51 -3.15 -32.77 5.29
CA GLY A 51 -3.63 -33.71 6.29
C GLY A 51 -5.16 -33.84 6.29
N LEU A 52 -5.65 -34.97 6.82
CA LEU A 52 -7.08 -35.28 6.90
C LEU A 52 -7.84 -34.23 7.70
N GLN A 53 -7.24 -33.75 8.80
CA GLN A 53 -7.74 -32.66 9.60
C GLN A 53 -7.02 -31.34 9.27
N LYS A 54 -7.78 -30.24 9.23
CA LYS A 54 -7.24 -28.88 9.03
C LYS A 54 -6.55 -28.33 10.29
N SER A 55 -6.70 -29.00 11.41
CA SER A 55 -5.96 -28.75 12.63
C SER A 55 -5.77 -30.05 13.43
N CYS A 56 -4.70 -30.13 14.21
CA CYS A 56 -4.39 -31.28 15.04
C CYS A 56 -3.38 -30.87 16.12
N THR A 57 -3.19 -31.73 17.12
CA THR A 57 -2.00 -31.65 17.97
C THR A 57 -0.81 -32.25 17.21
N SER A 58 0.19 -31.42 16.96
CA SER A 58 1.48 -31.82 16.42
C SER A 58 2.53 -31.64 17.52
N PHE A 59 3.69 -32.25 17.38
CA PHE A 59 4.75 -32.17 18.38
C PHE A 59 5.99 -31.55 17.76
N LEU A 60 6.68 -30.71 18.51
CA LEU A 60 7.95 -30.12 18.14
C LEU A 60 9.04 -30.70 19.02
N LEU A 61 10.21 -30.93 18.43
CA LEU A 61 11.39 -31.32 19.18
C LEU A 61 12.29 -30.11 19.43
N PHE A 62 12.36 -29.65 20.68
CA PHE A 62 13.19 -28.51 21.08
C PHE A 62 14.37 -28.96 21.93
N ARG A 63 15.55 -28.37 21.77
CA ARG A 63 16.70 -28.64 22.63
C ARG A 63 16.84 -27.53 23.65
N SER A 64 16.78 -27.90 24.93
CA SER A 64 16.94 -26.97 26.04
C SER A 64 18.25 -26.20 25.93
N LYS A 65 18.20 -24.88 26.06
CA LYS A 65 19.38 -24.04 26.18
C LYS A 65 19.00 -22.75 26.91
N PRO A 66 19.90 -22.14 27.69
CA PRO A 66 19.61 -20.83 28.28
C PRO A 66 19.25 -19.80 27.19
N PRO A 67 18.23 -18.93 27.39
CA PRO A 67 17.39 -18.84 28.59
C PRO A 67 16.23 -19.86 28.62
N TYR A 68 15.91 -20.56 27.53
CA TYR A 68 14.82 -21.53 27.40
C TYR A 68 15.17 -22.91 27.99
N ASP A 69 15.42 -22.94 29.29
CA ASP A 69 15.93 -24.09 30.04
C ASP A 69 14.95 -24.62 31.10
N SER A 70 13.66 -24.33 30.96
CA SER A 70 12.59 -24.90 31.78
C SER A 70 11.29 -25.05 30.98
N PRO A 71 10.35 -25.91 31.39
CA PRO A 71 9.06 -26.05 30.69
C PRO A 71 8.30 -24.74 30.53
N GLU A 72 8.33 -23.85 31.53
CA GLU A 72 7.68 -22.53 31.45
C GLU A 72 8.28 -21.63 30.38
N LYS A 73 9.61 -21.55 30.31
CA LYS A 73 10.27 -20.68 29.33
C LYS A 73 10.18 -21.24 27.92
N ILE A 74 10.22 -22.57 27.77
CA ILE A 74 10.01 -23.24 26.48
C ILE A 74 8.56 -23.05 26.02
N ALA A 75 7.58 -23.19 26.91
CA ALA A 75 6.18 -22.90 26.65
C ALA A 75 5.95 -21.46 26.16
N TYR A 76 6.58 -20.49 26.84
CA TYR A 76 6.54 -19.09 26.45
C TYR A 76 7.10 -18.86 25.04
N LEU A 77 8.26 -19.46 24.72
CA LEU A 77 8.87 -19.32 23.39
C LEU A 77 8.02 -19.91 22.27
N LEU A 78 7.48 -21.12 22.49
CA LEU A 78 6.88 -21.94 21.43
C LEU A 78 5.35 -21.93 21.41
N GLY A 79 4.69 -21.12 22.25
CA GLY A 79 3.23 -21.00 22.27
C GLY A 79 2.48 -22.22 22.81
N SER A 80 3.07 -22.94 23.77
CA SER A 80 2.53 -24.17 24.36
C SER A 80 2.19 -23.99 25.85
N GLU A 81 1.57 -25.00 26.47
CA GLU A 81 1.32 -25.03 27.91
C GLU A 81 2.45 -25.75 28.68
N ALA A 82 3.00 -25.08 29.70
CA ALA A 82 4.12 -25.60 30.51
C ALA A 82 3.76 -26.88 31.27
N SER A 83 2.52 -27.01 31.73
CA SER A 83 2.02 -28.19 32.45
C SER A 83 2.04 -29.44 31.56
N THR A 84 1.68 -29.28 30.29
CA THR A 84 1.65 -30.36 29.29
C THR A 84 3.06 -30.75 28.87
N ILE A 85 3.95 -29.78 28.66
CA ILE A 85 5.38 -30.05 28.39
C ILE A 85 5.99 -30.84 29.55
N ALA A 86 5.78 -30.40 30.79
CA ALA A 86 6.29 -31.07 31.98
C ALA A 86 5.78 -32.52 32.08
N SER A 87 4.47 -32.70 31.88
CA SER A 87 3.81 -34.00 31.88
C SER A 87 4.34 -34.96 30.81
N ILE A 88 4.46 -34.51 29.56
CA ILE A 88 4.92 -35.36 28.43
C ILE A 88 6.37 -35.79 28.62
N ASN A 89 7.21 -34.87 29.09
CA ASN A 89 8.65 -35.12 29.26
C ASN A 89 9.01 -35.72 30.63
N LYS A 90 8.02 -36.02 31.49
CA LYS A 90 8.20 -36.58 32.84
C LYS A 90 9.16 -35.75 33.70
N ILE A 91 9.03 -34.43 33.66
CA ILE A 91 9.81 -33.45 34.43
C ILE A 91 8.87 -32.52 35.21
N SER A 92 9.39 -31.80 36.20
CA SER A 92 8.58 -30.81 36.93
C SER A 92 8.42 -29.51 36.14
N ARG A 93 7.30 -28.80 36.34
CA ARG A 93 6.97 -27.55 35.61
C ARG A 93 8.08 -26.49 35.66
N ASN A 94 8.80 -26.41 36.78
CA ASN A 94 9.87 -25.43 37.01
C ASN A 94 11.25 -26.09 37.08
N GLU A 95 11.37 -27.36 36.68
CA GLU A 95 12.65 -28.06 36.67
C GLU A 95 13.60 -27.39 35.68
N LYS A 96 14.83 -27.13 36.15
CA LYS A 96 15.89 -26.65 35.26
C LYS A 96 16.39 -27.82 34.42
N ILE A 97 16.23 -27.70 33.12
CA ILE A 97 16.56 -28.72 32.14
C ILE A 97 18.00 -28.50 31.68
N ALA A 98 18.84 -29.54 31.80
CA ALA A 98 20.22 -29.51 31.29
C ALA A 98 20.27 -29.06 29.82
N SER A 99 21.29 -28.29 29.46
CA SER A 99 21.44 -27.81 28.09
C SER A 99 21.62 -28.99 27.12
N ASN A 100 21.10 -28.82 25.90
CA ASN A 100 21.02 -29.80 24.83
C ASN A 100 20.13 -31.03 25.14
N LYS A 101 19.42 -31.05 26.27
CA LYS A 101 18.39 -32.07 26.53
C LYS A 101 17.19 -31.81 25.63
N THR A 102 16.76 -32.86 24.95
CA THR A 102 15.63 -32.85 24.03
C THR A 102 14.30 -32.83 24.78
N ILE A 103 13.40 -31.94 24.37
CA ILE A 103 12.08 -31.69 24.96
C ILE A 103 11.02 -31.76 23.87
N ILE A 104 10.00 -32.57 24.09
CA ILE A 104 8.84 -32.70 23.22
C ILE A 104 7.83 -31.62 23.62
N VAL A 105 7.42 -30.79 22.67
CA VAL A 105 6.52 -29.66 22.90
C VAL A 105 5.24 -29.86 22.07
N PRO A 106 4.07 -30.05 22.69
CA PRO A 106 2.82 -30.15 21.96
C PRO A 106 2.40 -28.76 21.47
N VAL A 107 2.02 -28.66 20.20
CA VAL A 107 1.48 -27.42 19.61
C VAL A 107 0.17 -27.69 18.90
N PHE A 108 -0.72 -26.70 18.95
CA PHE A 108 -1.95 -26.74 18.16
C PHE A 108 -1.63 -26.28 16.74
N CYS A 109 -1.52 -27.26 15.85
CA CYS A 109 -1.23 -27.02 14.45
C CYS A 109 -2.51 -26.71 13.69
N SER A 110 -2.50 -25.69 12.83
CA SER A 110 -3.68 -25.32 12.04
C SER A 110 -3.31 -24.76 10.67
N CYS A 111 -4.21 -24.88 9.71
CA CYS A 111 -4.03 -24.29 8.39
C CYS A 111 -4.23 -22.77 8.39
N SER A 112 -3.23 -22.05 7.88
CA SER A 112 -3.34 -20.65 7.52
C SER A 112 -3.13 -20.50 6.02
N GLY A 113 -4.21 -20.25 5.29
CA GLY A 113 -4.21 -20.43 3.84
C GLY A 113 -3.96 -21.89 3.48
N ASN A 114 -2.88 -22.16 2.75
CA ASN A 114 -2.47 -23.48 2.30
C ASN A 114 -1.31 -24.10 3.09
N ILE A 115 -0.87 -23.47 4.19
CA ILE A 115 0.30 -23.91 4.98
C ILE A 115 -0.12 -24.23 6.42
N TYR A 116 0.37 -25.35 6.95
CA TYR A 116 0.26 -25.70 8.36
C TYR A 116 1.21 -24.85 9.19
N GLN A 117 0.70 -24.22 10.24
CA GLN A 117 1.50 -23.45 11.17
C GLN A 117 0.88 -23.36 12.56
N HIS A 118 1.75 -23.16 13.55
CA HIS A 118 1.39 -22.72 14.89
C HIS A 118 2.08 -21.38 15.16
N ASN A 119 1.32 -20.33 15.47
CA ASN A 119 1.90 -18.99 15.63
C ASN A 119 2.23 -18.72 17.09
N THR A 120 3.44 -18.25 17.36
CA THR A 120 3.89 -17.77 18.66
C THR A 120 4.44 -16.34 18.55
N PRO A 121 4.16 -15.44 19.51
CA PRO A 121 4.77 -14.12 19.53
C PRO A 121 6.23 -14.19 20.03
N TYR A 122 7.07 -13.26 19.57
CA TYR A 122 8.45 -13.12 20.05
C TYR A 122 8.90 -11.66 20.05
N THR A 123 9.39 -11.18 21.18
CA THR A 123 9.96 -9.83 21.31
C THR A 123 11.45 -9.85 20.94
N ALA A 124 11.80 -9.09 19.90
CA ALA A 124 13.17 -9.04 19.37
C ALA A 124 14.18 -8.45 20.37
N SER A 125 15.30 -9.12 20.50
CA SER A 125 16.45 -8.74 21.31
C SER A 125 17.55 -8.09 20.47
N LYS A 126 18.57 -7.55 21.15
CA LYS A 126 19.72 -6.90 20.49
C LYS A 126 20.44 -7.88 19.57
N ASN A 127 20.63 -7.45 18.32
CA ASN A 127 21.27 -8.19 17.22
C ASN A 127 20.45 -9.35 16.65
N ASP A 128 19.14 -9.43 16.90
CA ASP A 128 18.33 -10.45 16.25
C ASP A 128 18.22 -10.20 14.74
N THR A 129 18.42 -11.27 13.99
CA THR A 129 18.14 -11.36 12.55
C THR A 129 17.25 -12.59 12.32
N TYR A 130 16.49 -12.64 11.22
CA TYR A 130 15.67 -13.84 10.95
C TYR A 130 16.53 -15.09 10.81
N PHE A 131 17.73 -14.98 10.23
CA PHE A 131 18.65 -16.10 10.14
C PHE A 131 19.05 -16.62 11.53
N GLN A 132 19.47 -15.73 12.45
CA GLN A 132 19.85 -16.12 13.80
C GLN A 132 18.66 -16.62 14.62
N LEU A 133 17.49 -16.00 14.49
CA LEU A 133 16.28 -16.46 15.17
C LEU A 133 15.88 -17.85 14.70
N VAL A 134 15.86 -18.10 13.39
CA VAL A 134 15.53 -19.41 12.82
C VAL A 134 16.57 -20.45 13.23
N LYS A 135 17.86 -20.15 13.10
CA LYS A 135 18.95 -21.11 13.36
C LYS A 135 19.17 -21.37 14.85
N GLU A 136 19.25 -20.32 15.65
CA GLU A 136 19.68 -20.41 17.05
C GLU A 136 18.46 -20.48 17.98
N THR A 137 17.55 -19.49 17.92
CA THR A 137 16.46 -19.37 18.90
C THR A 137 15.41 -20.46 18.71
N PHE A 138 14.88 -20.58 17.49
CA PHE A 138 13.84 -21.54 17.11
C PHE A 138 14.39 -22.85 16.53
N GLN A 139 15.71 -22.97 16.37
CA GLN A 139 16.38 -24.24 16.05
C GLN A 139 15.80 -24.94 14.81
N GLY A 140 15.48 -24.21 13.75
CA GLY A 140 14.90 -24.75 12.52
C GLY A 140 13.40 -25.12 12.61
N LEU A 141 12.72 -24.82 13.72
CA LEU A 141 11.28 -25.01 13.89
C LEU A 141 10.43 -23.94 13.17
N THR A 142 11.06 -22.99 12.49
CA THR A 142 10.42 -22.02 11.57
C THR A 142 11.33 -21.81 10.36
N THR A 143 10.87 -21.11 9.33
CA THR A 143 11.67 -20.81 8.14
C THR A 143 11.87 -19.31 7.98
N CYS A 144 12.98 -18.90 7.36
CA CYS A 144 13.22 -17.48 7.07
C CYS A 144 12.14 -16.89 6.16
N GLN A 145 11.67 -17.64 5.16
CA GLN A 145 10.58 -17.21 4.28
C GLN A 145 9.25 -17.01 5.02
N ALA A 146 8.96 -17.84 6.02
CA ALA A 146 7.76 -17.67 6.84
C ALA A 146 7.88 -16.44 7.74
N MET A 147 9.07 -16.21 8.32
CA MET A 147 9.36 -15.01 9.11
C MET A 147 9.22 -13.74 8.27
N MET A 148 9.85 -13.68 7.09
CA MET A 148 9.76 -12.54 6.17
C MET A 148 8.33 -12.34 5.62
N GLY A 149 7.59 -13.43 5.40
CA GLY A 149 6.23 -13.37 4.88
C GLY A 149 5.16 -12.92 5.89
N GLN A 150 5.45 -13.00 7.20
CA GLN A 150 4.49 -12.62 8.27
C GLN A 150 4.86 -11.35 9.02
N ASN A 151 6.04 -10.77 8.76
CA ASN A 151 6.56 -9.64 9.51
C ASN A 151 7.09 -8.57 8.55
N TYR A 152 7.01 -7.30 8.96
CA TYR A 152 7.32 -6.14 8.11
C TYR A 152 8.80 -5.70 8.15
N TYR A 153 9.64 -6.39 8.93
CA TYR A 153 11.04 -6.01 9.15
C TYR A 153 11.96 -6.69 8.13
N ALA A 154 13.07 -6.03 7.78
CA ALA A 154 14.09 -6.61 6.93
C ALA A 154 14.82 -7.75 7.67
N ALA A 155 15.21 -8.80 6.94
CA ALA A 155 15.77 -10.03 7.52
C ALA A 155 17.02 -9.83 8.40
N THR A 156 17.79 -8.77 8.14
CA THR A 156 19.02 -8.42 8.87
C THR A 156 18.88 -7.22 9.80
N LYS A 157 17.73 -6.54 9.83
CA LYS A 157 17.53 -5.31 10.58
C LYS A 157 16.18 -5.34 11.30
N ILE A 158 16.17 -5.97 12.47
CA ILE A 158 15.03 -6.03 13.38
C ILE A 158 15.29 -5.07 14.54
N GLU A 159 14.33 -4.21 14.85
CA GLU A 159 14.44 -3.25 15.96
C GLU A 159 14.31 -3.95 17.32
N ILE A 160 15.05 -3.49 18.32
CA ILE A 160 14.96 -4.04 19.68
C ILE A 160 13.57 -3.76 20.25
N GLY A 161 12.91 -4.77 20.81
CA GLY A 161 11.54 -4.67 21.30
C GLY A 161 10.47 -4.84 20.22
N ALA A 162 10.86 -5.10 18.96
CA ALA A 162 9.90 -5.42 17.91
C ALA A 162 9.15 -6.72 18.22
N GLU A 163 7.83 -6.67 18.14
CA GLU A 163 6.97 -7.86 18.27
C GLU A 163 6.92 -8.60 16.92
N LEU A 164 7.46 -9.81 16.90
CA LEU A 164 7.47 -10.71 15.76
C LEU A 164 6.40 -11.78 15.91
N ARG A 165 5.70 -12.08 14.81
CA ARG A 165 4.85 -13.26 14.69
C ARG A 165 5.67 -14.39 14.10
N VAL A 166 5.89 -15.44 14.88
CA VAL A 166 6.71 -16.59 14.48
C VAL A 166 5.82 -17.78 14.13
N PRO A 167 5.69 -18.13 12.83
CA PRO A 167 5.00 -19.34 12.41
C PRO A 167 5.91 -20.57 12.57
N LEU A 168 5.61 -21.41 13.56
CA LEU A 168 6.28 -22.67 13.77
C LEU A 168 5.77 -23.73 12.78
N LEU A 169 6.71 -24.49 12.22
CA LEU A 169 6.48 -25.65 11.39
C LEU A 169 5.75 -26.71 12.20
N CYS A 170 4.63 -27.19 11.67
CA CYS A 170 3.88 -28.31 12.21
C CYS A 170 3.12 -28.96 11.05
N ALA A 171 2.65 -30.19 11.22
CA ALA A 171 1.84 -30.85 10.20
C ALA A 171 0.86 -31.84 10.83
N CYS A 172 -0.24 -32.08 10.14
CA CYS A 172 -1.21 -33.10 10.53
C CYS A 172 -1.09 -34.36 9.67
N PRO A 173 -1.32 -35.56 10.24
CA PRO A 173 -1.29 -36.79 9.46
C PRO A 173 -2.24 -36.75 8.27
N THR A 174 -1.78 -37.27 7.13
CA THR A 174 -2.60 -37.55 5.96
C THR A 174 -3.49 -38.78 6.20
N GLU A 175 -4.51 -38.95 5.37
CA GLU A 175 -5.41 -40.10 5.43
C GLU A 175 -4.66 -41.45 5.36
N ASN A 176 -3.69 -41.57 4.45
CA ASN A 176 -2.84 -42.76 4.34
C ASN A 176 -2.00 -43.01 5.60
N GLN A 177 -1.51 -41.96 6.25
CA GLN A 177 -0.74 -42.09 7.49
C GLN A 177 -1.65 -42.56 8.62
N THR A 178 -2.83 -41.96 8.78
CA THR A 178 -3.79 -42.37 9.81
C THR A 178 -4.31 -43.79 9.59
N ALA A 179 -4.51 -44.23 8.34
CA ALA A 179 -4.87 -45.61 8.01
C ALA A 179 -3.81 -46.64 8.47
N ARG A 180 -2.55 -46.21 8.60
CA ARG A 180 -1.45 -47.01 9.16
C ARG A 180 -1.27 -46.85 10.67
N GLY A 181 -2.22 -46.22 11.36
CA GLY A 181 -2.20 -46.02 12.81
C GLY A 181 -1.39 -44.82 13.29
N ILE A 182 -0.95 -43.92 12.39
CA ILE A 182 -0.27 -42.68 12.78
C ILE A 182 -1.29 -41.69 13.31
N THR A 183 -1.10 -41.25 14.56
CA THR A 183 -2.02 -40.34 15.25
C THR A 183 -1.51 -38.91 15.30
N SER A 184 -0.21 -38.71 15.13
CA SER A 184 0.42 -37.39 15.18
C SER A 184 1.73 -37.37 14.41
N LEU A 185 2.16 -36.17 14.00
CA LEU A 185 3.47 -35.95 13.40
C LEU A 185 4.33 -35.13 14.36
N LEU A 186 5.58 -35.59 14.55
CA LEU A 186 6.63 -34.89 15.28
C LEU A 186 7.56 -34.19 14.29
N VAL A 187 7.79 -32.89 14.48
CA VAL A 187 8.85 -32.15 13.79
C VAL A 187 10.16 -32.41 14.55
N TYR A 188 10.94 -33.37 14.04
CA TYR A 188 12.24 -33.76 14.54
C TYR A 188 13.34 -32.87 13.97
N LEU A 189 14.29 -32.43 14.80
CA LEU A 189 15.44 -31.68 14.36
C LEU A 189 16.66 -32.58 14.18
N VAL A 190 17.10 -32.77 12.94
CA VAL A 190 18.21 -33.66 12.56
C VAL A 190 19.52 -33.28 13.29
N ASN A 191 20.17 -34.25 13.95
CA ASN A 191 21.52 -34.11 14.50
C ASN A 191 22.59 -34.41 13.46
N TYR A 192 23.81 -33.93 13.76
CA TYR A 192 24.98 -34.40 13.06
C TYR A 192 25.13 -35.93 13.22
N GLY A 193 25.20 -36.65 12.10
CA GLY A 193 25.33 -38.10 12.07
C GLY A 193 24.01 -38.87 12.16
N ASP A 194 22.86 -38.20 12.25
CA ASP A 194 21.57 -38.89 12.22
C ASP A 194 21.31 -39.55 10.86
N THR A 195 20.70 -40.74 10.92
CA THR A 195 20.21 -41.48 9.76
C THR A 195 18.72 -41.73 9.94
N ILE A 196 18.00 -41.96 8.85
CA ILE A 196 16.58 -42.34 8.93
C ILE A 196 16.39 -43.56 9.85
N LYS A 197 17.30 -44.54 9.75
CA LYS A 197 17.35 -45.73 10.61
C LYS A 197 17.50 -45.42 12.10
N SER A 198 18.43 -44.54 12.46
CA SER A 198 18.65 -44.17 13.88
C SER A 198 17.45 -43.43 14.45
N ILE A 199 16.86 -42.51 13.68
CA ILE A 199 15.66 -41.75 14.08
C ILE A 199 14.45 -42.69 14.20
N ALA A 200 14.21 -43.54 13.20
CA ALA A 200 13.13 -44.51 13.20
C ALA A 200 13.18 -45.43 14.43
N LYS A 201 14.37 -45.94 14.74
CA LYS A 201 14.60 -46.75 15.94
C LYS A 201 14.33 -45.97 17.24
N ALA A 202 14.75 -44.71 17.32
CA ALA A 202 14.59 -43.88 18.52
C ALA A 202 13.11 -43.62 18.86
N TYR A 203 12.25 -43.48 17.86
CA TYR A 203 10.81 -43.24 18.05
C TYR A 203 9.94 -44.49 17.86
N GLY A 204 10.57 -45.64 17.55
CA GLY A 204 9.88 -46.91 17.38
C GLY A 204 8.93 -46.93 16.16
N VAL A 205 9.32 -46.27 15.08
CA VAL A 205 8.57 -46.13 13.83
C VAL A 205 9.30 -46.82 12.68
N GLU A 206 8.63 -47.08 11.55
CA GLU A 206 9.26 -47.70 10.38
C GLU A 206 10.08 -46.67 9.58
N GLU A 207 11.27 -47.05 9.08
CA GLU A 207 12.10 -46.18 8.23
C GLU A 207 11.33 -45.66 7.01
N GLN A 208 10.57 -46.55 6.38
CA GLN A 208 9.74 -46.24 5.22
C GLN A 208 8.68 -45.18 5.54
N SER A 209 8.14 -45.16 6.76
CA SER A 209 7.15 -44.17 7.17
C SER A 209 7.74 -42.75 7.22
N ILE A 210 9.00 -42.62 7.65
CA ILE A 210 9.72 -41.34 7.69
C ILE A 210 10.07 -40.89 6.28
N LEU A 211 10.57 -41.81 5.43
CA LEU A 211 10.90 -41.51 4.04
C LEU A 211 9.69 -41.00 3.27
N GLU A 212 8.57 -41.72 3.39
CA GLU A 212 7.31 -41.32 2.79
C GLU A 212 6.89 -39.97 3.32
N ALA A 213 6.79 -39.77 4.64
CA ALA A 213 6.29 -38.52 5.23
C ALA A 213 7.03 -37.25 4.78
N ASN A 214 8.28 -37.38 4.31
CA ASN A 214 9.16 -36.28 3.92
C ASN A 214 9.49 -36.25 2.41
N GLU A 215 8.79 -37.03 1.58
CA GLU A 215 9.07 -37.17 0.13
C GLU A 215 10.54 -37.51 -0.17
N LEU A 216 11.16 -38.32 0.68
CA LEU A 216 12.56 -38.71 0.55
C LEU A 216 12.67 -40.01 -0.24
N VAL A 217 13.51 -39.99 -1.27
CA VAL A 217 13.78 -41.16 -2.14
C VAL A 217 15.13 -41.77 -1.78
N VAL A 218 15.15 -43.08 -1.55
CA VAL A 218 16.41 -43.82 -1.34
C VAL A 218 17.14 -43.93 -2.69
N PRO A 219 18.41 -43.51 -2.79
CA PRO A 219 19.18 -43.67 -4.02
C PRO A 219 19.29 -45.13 -4.45
N GLN A 220 19.11 -45.43 -5.74
CA GLN A 220 19.19 -46.80 -6.29
C GLN A 220 20.62 -47.37 -6.37
N SER A 221 21.64 -46.61 -5.99
CA SER A 221 23.04 -47.03 -6.00
C SER A 221 23.45 -47.54 -4.62
N GLU A 222 24.01 -48.76 -4.55
CA GLU A 222 24.46 -49.39 -3.29
C GLU A 222 25.55 -48.59 -2.55
N ASN A 223 26.14 -47.57 -3.18
CA ASN A 223 27.19 -46.72 -2.61
C ASN A 223 26.73 -45.31 -2.20
N SER A 224 25.46 -44.95 -2.39
CA SER A 224 24.96 -43.60 -2.08
C SER A 224 24.10 -43.62 -0.81
N ARG A 225 24.72 -43.34 0.35
CA ARG A 225 23.97 -43.12 1.59
C ARG A 225 23.25 -41.77 1.54
N MET A 226 21.95 -41.78 1.78
CA MET A 226 21.17 -40.56 1.97
C MET A 226 21.72 -39.77 3.16
N THR A 227 22.17 -38.54 2.92
CA THR A 227 22.72 -37.67 3.97
C THR A 227 21.66 -36.65 4.39
N LEU A 228 21.21 -36.72 5.64
CA LEU A 228 20.34 -35.69 6.21
C LEU A 228 21.18 -34.51 6.68
N LEU A 229 20.76 -33.30 6.36
CA LEU A 229 21.47 -32.10 6.79
C LEU A 229 21.12 -31.80 8.26
N SER A 230 22.14 -31.61 9.09
CA SER A 230 21.94 -31.25 10.50
C SER A 230 21.16 -29.95 10.65
N LEU A 231 20.39 -29.84 11.73
CA LEU A 231 19.54 -28.69 12.08
C LEU A 231 18.38 -28.43 11.10
N THR A 232 18.07 -29.39 10.22
CA THR A 232 16.88 -29.30 9.37
C THR A 232 15.71 -30.09 9.99
N PRO A 233 14.46 -29.63 9.79
CA PRO A 233 13.28 -30.31 10.29
C PRO A 233 12.95 -31.55 9.44
N LEU A 234 12.53 -32.61 10.11
CA LEU A 234 12.13 -33.88 9.54
C LEU A 234 10.85 -34.34 10.25
N LEU A 235 9.82 -34.74 9.50
CA LEU A 235 8.59 -35.26 10.08
C LEU A 235 8.75 -36.72 10.46
N VAL A 236 8.49 -37.04 11.73
CA VAL A 236 8.48 -38.40 12.27
C VAL A 236 7.03 -38.79 12.57
N PRO A 237 6.45 -39.77 11.85
CA PRO A 237 5.06 -40.16 12.06
C PRO A 237 4.91 -41.06 13.29
N LEU A 238 4.24 -40.57 14.33
CA LEU A 238 4.08 -41.29 15.59
C LEU A 238 2.81 -42.16 15.56
N ILE A 239 2.97 -43.44 15.89
CA ILE A 239 1.86 -44.39 16.02
C ILE A 239 1.30 -44.30 17.43
N GLY A 240 0.05 -43.87 17.55
CA GLY A 240 -0.70 -43.95 18.80
C GLY A 240 -1.54 -45.22 18.78
N LYS A 241 -1.10 -46.29 19.45
CA LYS A 241 -2.00 -47.40 19.73
C LYS A 241 -2.95 -46.99 20.86
N SER A 242 -4.18 -47.50 20.81
CA SER A 242 -5.09 -47.47 21.96
C SER A 242 -4.35 -47.97 23.21
N CYS A 243 -4.49 -47.27 24.34
CA CYS A 243 -3.84 -47.60 25.61
C CYS A 243 -4.04 -49.05 26.08
N LYS A 244 -5.05 -49.74 25.53
CA LYS A 244 -5.34 -51.14 25.80
C LYS A 244 -4.30 -52.13 25.25
N GLU A 245 -3.56 -51.79 24.20
CA GLU A 245 -2.79 -52.79 23.43
C GLU A 245 -1.27 -52.74 23.64
N ASN A 246 -0.72 -51.62 24.14
CA ASN A 246 0.70 -51.54 24.45
C ASN A 246 0.99 -50.40 25.45
N PRO A 247 0.77 -50.62 26.75
CA PRO A 247 0.87 -49.57 27.77
C PRO A 247 2.29 -49.00 27.96
N ASP A 248 3.32 -49.66 27.43
CA ASP A 248 4.72 -49.22 27.54
C ASP A 248 5.18 -48.28 26.41
N LYS A 249 4.34 -48.05 25.39
CA LYS A 249 4.59 -47.04 24.36
C LYS A 249 3.88 -45.75 24.72
N PHE A 250 4.65 -44.66 24.77
CA PHE A 250 4.25 -43.33 25.23
C PHE A 250 2.88 -42.88 24.68
N TYR A 251 2.15 -42.12 25.51
CA TYR A 251 0.84 -41.45 25.29
C TYR A 251 -0.39 -41.98 26.02
N CYS A 252 -0.23 -42.87 27.00
CA CYS A 252 -1.35 -43.27 27.86
C CYS A 252 -1.05 -43.01 29.33
N LYS A 253 -1.63 -41.94 29.89
CA LYS A 253 -1.78 -41.83 31.34
C LYS A 253 -3.03 -42.58 31.76
N CYS A 254 -2.88 -43.68 32.50
CA CYS A 254 -3.93 -44.14 33.40
C CYS A 254 -3.36 -44.29 34.80
N TYR A 255 -4.03 -43.67 35.77
CA TYR A 255 -3.84 -43.92 37.19
C TYR A 255 -4.21 -45.38 37.50
N GLN A 256 -3.47 -45.99 38.43
CA GLN A 256 -3.83 -47.29 38.99
C GLN A 256 -5.00 -47.13 39.97
N ALA A 257 -6.01 -47.97 39.82
CA ALA A 257 -6.76 -48.49 40.95
C ALA A 257 -6.86 -50.02 40.81
N PRO A 258 -6.84 -50.75 41.93
CA PRO A 258 -6.48 -52.15 41.99
C PRO A 258 -7.72 -53.02 41.75
N ASP A 259 -7.72 -53.87 40.73
CA ASP A 259 -7.77 -55.31 40.97
C ASP A 259 -7.67 -56.15 39.69
N ARG A 260 -7.21 -57.37 39.90
CA ARG A 260 -6.86 -58.43 38.95
C ARG A 260 -8.05 -58.90 38.11
N SER A 261 -7.88 -59.04 36.79
CA SER A 261 -8.24 -60.30 36.09
C SER A 261 -7.70 -60.37 34.66
N THR A 262 -7.12 -61.53 34.38
CA THR A 262 -6.58 -62.02 33.10
C THR A 262 -7.69 -62.51 32.18
N LYS A 263 -7.73 -62.06 30.91
CA LYS A 263 -8.02 -62.82 29.67
C LYS A 263 -8.28 -61.86 28.49
N GLY A 264 -7.51 -61.99 27.40
CA GLY A 264 -7.79 -61.35 26.11
C GLY A 264 -8.53 -62.29 25.15
N PRO A 265 -9.17 -61.79 24.08
CA PRO A 265 -9.74 -62.64 23.02
C PRO A 265 -9.03 -62.49 21.66
N PHE A 266 -9.03 -63.62 20.94
CA PHE A 266 -8.58 -63.90 19.56
C PHE A 266 -9.60 -63.43 18.50
N CYS A 267 -9.18 -63.36 17.22
CA CYS A 267 -10.05 -63.41 16.02
C CYS A 267 -9.40 -64.21 14.87
N ASP A 268 -10.26 -64.84 14.05
CA ASP A 268 -10.01 -65.87 13.03
C ASP A 268 -10.44 -65.40 11.60
N GLU A 269 -9.98 -66.06 10.54
CA GLU A 269 -10.11 -65.70 9.10
C GLU A 269 -11.19 -66.49 8.31
N SER A 270 -11.72 -65.89 7.22
CA SER A 270 -12.22 -66.47 5.92
C SER A 270 -13.25 -65.50 5.27
N ASP A 271 -13.55 -65.42 3.96
CA ASP A 271 -13.33 -66.24 2.75
C ASP A 271 -13.55 -65.40 1.45
N ASP A 272 -13.16 -65.94 0.29
CA ASP A 272 -13.11 -65.36 -1.08
C ASP A 272 -14.44 -65.28 -1.87
N GLN A 273 -14.59 -64.32 -2.81
CA GLN A 273 -15.39 -64.46 -4.05
C GLN A 273 -15.08 -63.40 -5.15
N LYS A 274 -15.08 -63.82 -6.44
CA LYS A 274 -14.68 -63.04 -7.65
C LYS A 274 -15.83 -62.25 -8.33
N PHE A 275 -15.52 -61.07 -8.93
CA PHE A 275 -16.46 -60.08 -9.51
C PHE A 275 -16.24 -59.78 -11.03
N PRO A 276 -17.27 -59.40 -11.84
CA PRO A 276 -17.16 -59.29 -13.32
C PRO A 276 -16.80 -57.86 -13.81
N ALA A 277 -15.74 -57.73 -14.64
CA ALA A 277 -15.07 -56.45 -14.91
C ALA A 277 -15.62 -55.59 -16.09
N LYS A 278 -16.35 -56.14 -17.07
CA LYS A 278 -16.66 -55.41 -18.33
C LYS A 278 -17.88 -54.48 -18.25
N LEU A 279 -18.89 -54.80 -17.43
CA LEU A 279 -20.06 -53.95 -17.21
C LEU A 279 -19.72 -52.70 -16.38
N LEU A 280 -18.78 -52.84 -15.45
CA LEU A 280 -18.25 -51.77 -14.61
C LEU A 280 -17.47 -50.71 -15.41
N ALA A 281 -16.75 -51.10 -16.48
CA ALA A 281 -15.94 -50.17 -17.26
C ALA A 281 -16.79 -49.15 -18.07
N ALA A 282 -17.89 -49.60 -18.68
CA ALA A 282 -18.78 -48.72 -19.45
C ALA A 282 -19.60 -47.78 -18.55
N LEU A 283 -20.09 -48.29 -17.41
CA LEU A 283 -20.78 -47.48 -16.40
C LEU A 283 -19.84 -46.48 -15.72
N GLY A 284 -18.57 -46.87 -15.48
CA GLY A 284 -17.53 -46.01 -14.92
C GLY A 284 -17.18 -44.81 -15.80
N ALA A 285 -17.13 -45.00 -17.13
CA ALA A 285 -16.84 -43.91 -18.07
C ALA A 285 -17.99 -42.87 -18.12
N GLY A 286 -19.25 -43.32 -18.15
CA GLY A 286 -20.42 -42.43 -18.13
C GLY A 286 -20.55 -41.63 -16.83
N LEU A 287 -20.34 -42.29 -15.67
CA LEU A 287 -20.34 -41.64 -14.36
C LEU A 287 -19.19 -40.65 -14.22
N GLY A 288 -17.98 -40.98 -14.71
CA GLY A 288 -16.83 -40.09 -14.69
C GLY A 288 -17.05 -38.79 -15.46
N VAL A 289 -17.63 -38.86 -16.66
CA VAL A 289 -17.99 -37.66 -17.45
C VAL A 289 -19.08 -36.85 -16.74
N GLY A 290 -20.09 -37.50 -16.15
CA GLY A 290 -21.13 -36.84 -15.36
C GLY A 290 -20.58 -36.08 -14.15
N PHE A 291 -19.69 -36.72 -13.38
CA PHE A 291 -19.03 -36.09 -12.22
C PHE A 291 -18.13 -34.93 -12.62
N LEU A 292 -17.39 -35.05 -13.73
CA LEU A 292 -16.57 -33.96 -14.25
C LEU A 292 -17.43 -32.75 -14.65
N CYS A 293 -18.56 -32.99 -15.33
CA CYS A 293 -19.52 -31.94 -15.67
C CYS A 293 -20.08 -31.25 -14.42
N LEU A 294 -20.47 -32.01 -13.39
CA LEU A 294 -20.97 -31.46 -12.13
C LEU A 294 -19.90 -30.68 -11.35
N PHE A 295 -18.65 -31.15 -11.33
CA PHE A 295 -17.54 -30.43 -10.71
C PHE A 295 -17.25 -29.10 -11.43
N LEU A 296 -17.22 -29.10 -12.76
CA LEU A 296 -17.03 -27.87 -13.54
C LEU A 296 -18.20 -26.89 -13.34
N LEU A 297 -19.44 -27.40 -13.28
CA LEU A 297 -20.61 -26.58 -12.95
C LEU A 297 -20.54 -26.02 -11.53
N GLY A 298 -20.11 -26.81 -10.55
CA GLY A 298 -19.91 -26.41 -9.16
C GLY A 298 -18.80 -25.37 -9.00
N TYR A 299 -17.64 -25.56 -9.65
CA TYR A 299 -16.54 -24.60 -9.67
C TYR A 299 -16.95 -23.28 -10.34
N LYS A 300 -17.65 -23.34 -11.48
CA LYS A 300 -18.23 -22.15 -12.12
C LYS A 300 -19.25 -21.46 -11.23
N SER A 301 -20.06 -22.22 -10.49
CA SER A 301 -21.03 -21.69 -9.53
C SER A 301 -20.34 -21.01 -8.34
N TYR A 302 -19.26 -21.59 -7.80
CA TYR A 302 -18.44 -21.00 -6.75
C TYR A 302 -17.79 -19.69 -7.21
N GLN A 303 -17.14 -19.70 -8.38
CA GLN A 303 -16.58 -18.48 -8.98
C GLN A 303 -17.66 -17.42 -9.20
N TYR A 304 -18.85 -17.83 -9.66
CA TYR A 304 -19.99 -16.94 -9.82
C TYR A 304 -20.44 -16.33 -8.48
N ILE A 305 -20.53 -17.14 -7.41
CA ILE A 305 -20.88 -16.67 -6.06
C ILE A 305 -19.83 -15.69 -5.54
N GLN A 306 -18.54 -15.98 -5.69
CA GLN A 306 -17.46 -15.10 -5.25
C GLN A 306 -17.49 -13.77 -6.01
N LYS A 307 -17.60 -13.81 -7.34
CA LYS A 307 -17.76 -12.61 -8.18
C LYS A 307 -19.01 -11.83 -7.81
N LYS A 308 -20.13 -12.50 -7.51
CA LYS A 308 -21.37 -11.87 -7.07
C LYS A 308 -21.20 -11.18 -5.71
N ARG A 309 -20.50 -11.81 -4.75
CA ARG A 309 -20.19 -11.19 -3.44
C ARG A 309 -19.33 -9.95 -3.59
N GLU A 310 -18.29 -10.00 -4.42
CA GLU A 310 -17.44 -8.84 -4.73
C GLU A 310 -18.24 -7.72 -5.41
N SER A 311 -19.08 -8.06 -6.39
CA SER A 311 -19.96 -7.10 -7.06
C SER A 311 -20.91 -6.42 -6.08
N ILE A 312 -21.54 -7.18 -5.16
CA ILE A 312 -22.43 -6.63 -4.12
C ILE A 312 -21.64 -5.72 -3.17
N ARG A 313 -20.42 -6.10 -2.78
CA ARG A 313 -19.57 -5.26 -1.93
C ARG A 313 -19.23 -3.94 -2.62
N LYS A 314 -18.83 -3.98 -3.89
CA LYS A 314 -18.53 -2.78 -4.67
C LYS A 314 -19.75 -1.89 -4.87
N GLU A 315 -20.91 -2.47 -5.12
CA GLU A 315 -22.18 -1.74 -5.21
C GLU A 315 -22.55 -1.06 -3.88
N ASN A 316 -22.34 -1.76 -2.76
CA ASN A 316 -22.52 -1.17 -1.43
C ASN A 316 -21.56 0.00 -1.19
N LEU A 317 -20.29 -0.14 -1.56
CA LEU A 317 -19.30 0.95 -1.47
C LEU A 317 -19.67 2.11 -2.40
N PHE A 318 -20.08 1.81 -3.62
CA PHE A 318 -20.56 2.80 -4.59
C PHE A 318 -21.71 3.63 -4.00
N ARG A 319 -22.68 2.97 -3.38
CA ARG A 319 -23.80 3.62 -2.69
C ARG A 319 -23.33 4.44 -1.49
N GLN A 320 -22.47 3.88 -0.64
CA GLN A 320 -21.96 4.55 0.56
C GLN A 320 -21.13 5.78 0.23
N ASN A 321 -20.35 5.74 -0.85
CA ASN A 321 -19.51 6.84 -1.31
C ASN A 321 -20.27 7.91 -2.11
N GLY A 322 -21.61 7.87 -2.12
CA GLY A 322 -22.44 8.89 -2.76
C GLY A 322 -22.61 8.71 -4.27
N GLY A 323 -22.44 7.50 -4.81
CA GLY A 323 -22.52 7.26 -6.26
C GLY A 323 -23.86 7.61 -6.89
N TYR A 324 -24.99 7.36 -6.21
CA TYR A 324 -26.31 7.79 -6.70
C TYR A 324 -26.48 9.31 -6.65
N LEU A 325 -26.00 9.96 -5.58
CA LEU A 325 -26.02 11.42 -5.45
C LEU A 325 -25.18 12.09 -6.55
N LEU A 326 -24.03 11.48 -6.88
CA LEU A 326 -23.19 11.94 -7.98
C LEU A 326 -23.90 11.80 -9.33
N GLN A 327 -24.54 10.65 -9.59
CA GLN A 327 -25.30 10.43 -10.83
C GLN A 327 -26.48 11.39 -10.97
N GLU A 328 -27.22 11.66 -9.88
CA GLU A 328 -28.32 12.62 -9.84
C GLU A 328 -27.84 14.05 -10.12
N LYS A 329 -26.74 14.47 -9.49
CA LYS A 329 -26.19 15.80 -9.75
C LYS A 329 -25.69 15.91 -11.19
N LEU A 330 -24.92 14.95 -11.68
CA LEU A 330 -24.39 14.99 -13.04
C LEU A 330 -25.48 14.97 -14.11
N SER A 331 -26.59 14.26 -13.89
CA SER A 331 -27.73 14.29 -14.82
C SER A 331 -28.44 15.64 -14.86
N SER A 332 -28.46 16.38 -13.74
CA SER A 332 -29.03 17.73 -13.68
C SER A 332 -28.20 18.80 -14.43
N TYR A 333 -26.89 18.60 -14.57
CA TYR A 333 -25.95 19.60 -15.12
C TYR A 333 -25.68 19.49 -16.64
N GLY A 334 -26.29 18.53 -17.34
CA GLY A 334 -26.23 18.41 -18.81
C GLY A 334 -24.93 17.83 -19.39
N ASN A 335 -24.89 17.68 -20.72
CA ASN A 335 -23.92 16.95 -21.57
C ASN A 335 -22.46 17.49 -21.57
N GLY A 336 -21.89 17.89 -20.43
CA GLY A 336 -20.43 18.08 -20.31
C GLY A 336 -19.67 16.75 -20.46
N GLU A 337 -18.36 16.80 -20.70
CA GLU A 337 -17.50 15.61 -20.59
C GLU A 337 -17.62 15.04 -19.16
N MET A 338 -18.51 14.07 -18.96
CA MET A 338 -18.72 13.48 -17.64
C MET A 338 -17.43 12.83 -17.15
N ALA A 339 -17.06 13.13 -15.90
CA ALA A 339 -15.97 12.47 -15.20
C ALA A 339 -16.11 10.94 -15.31
N LYS A 340 -15.10 10.26 -15.86
CA LYS A 340 -15.14 8.81 -16.07
C LYS A 340 -15.27 8.08 -14.72
N LEU A 341 -16.19 7.12 -14.63
CA LEU A 341 -16.23 6.18 -13.51
C LEU A 341 -15.20 5.07 -13.74
N PHE A 342 -14.12 5.10 -12.96
CA PHE A 342 -13.07 4.10 -12.98
C PHE A 342 -13.42 2.93 -12.05
N ARG A 343 -13.01 1.72 -12.44
CA ARG A 343 -13.09 0.54 -11.57
C ARG A 343 -11.93 0.50 -10.59
N ALA A 344 -12.16 -0.10 -9.42
CA ALA A 344 -11.11 -0.24 -8.40
C ALA A 344 -9.86 -0.96 -8.95
N GLU A 345 -10.04 -2.03 -9.74
CA GLU A 345 -8.93 -2.81 -10.32
C GLU A 345 -8.14 -2.04 -11.37
N GLU A 346 -8.77 -1.07 -12.05
CA GLU A 346 -8.10 -0.25 -13.05
C GLU A 346 -7.10 0.69 -12.36
N LEU A 347 -7.52 1.36 -11.29
CA LEU A 347 -6.66 2.26 -10.54
C LEU A 347 -5.63 1.52 -9.68
N GLN A 348 -5.98 0.35 -9.15
CA GLN A 348 -5.03 -0.51 -8.44
C GLN A 348 -3.90 -0.96 -9.37
N ARG A 349 -4.20 -1.38 -10.61
CA ARG A 349 -3.15 -1.71 -11.59
C ARG A 349 -2.36 -0.47 -12.01
N ALA A 350 -3.04 0.64 -12.30
CA ALA A 350 -2.40 1.87 -12.75
C ALA A 350 -1.38 2.40 -11.75
N THR A 351 -1.65 2.25 -10.46
CA THR A 351 -0.82 2.73 -9.35
C THR A 351 0.12 1.68 -8.77
N ASP A 352 0.25 0.51 -9.41
CA ASP A 352 1.01 -0.63 -8.88
C ASP A 352 0.63 -0.96 -7.42
N ASN A 353 -0.67 -1.14 -7.18
CA ASN A 353 -1.25 -1.33 -5.85
C ASN A 353 -0.93 -0.20 -4.86
N TYR A 354 -0.99 1.05 -5.32
CA TYR A 354 -0.67 2.25 -4.54
C TYR A 354 0.75 2.19 -3.94
N ASN A 355 1.72 1.74 -4.75
CA ASN A 355 3.12 1.58 -4.34
C ASN A 355 3.70 2.89 -3.79
N ARG A 356 4.49 2.81 -2.71
CA ARG A 356 5.18 3.97 -2.12
C ARG A 356 6.13 4.67 -3.09
N SER A 357 6.72 3.94 -4.04
CA SER A 357 7.56 4.51 -5.11
C SER A 357 6.80 5.44 -6.06
N ARG A 358 5.47 5.35 -6.08
CA ARG A 358 4.57 6.20 -6.88
C ARG A 358 3.95 7.34 -6.07
N PHE A 359 4.35 7.52 -4.82
CA PHE A 359 3.87 8.62 -3.98
C PHE A 359 4.28 9.97 -4.57
N LEU A 360 3.32 10.89 -4.69
CA LEU A 360 3.55 12.26 -5.15
C LEU A 360 3.47 13.28 -4.02
N GLY A 361 2.64 13.01 -3.00
CA GLY A 361 2.44 13.91 -1.88
C GLY A 361 1.27 13.53 -1.00
N GLN A 362 1.20 14.13 0.18
CA GLN A 362 0.09 13.99 1.11
C GLN A 362 -0.31 15.36 1.64
N GLY A 363 -1.60 15.67 1.58
CA GLY A 363 -2.19 16.92 2.06
C GLY A 363 -3.27 16.72 3.11
N GLY A 364 -4.01 17.80 3.42
CA GLY A 364 -5.18 17.74 4.30
C GLY A 364 -6.26 16.80 3.78
N TYR A 365 -6.42 16.74 2.45
CA TYR A 365 -7.51 16.03 1.77
C TYR A 365 -7.18 14.63 1.28
N GLY A 366 -5.96 14.11 1.51
CA GLY A 366 -5.62 12.77 1.02
C GLY A 366 -4.15 12.56 0.69
N THR A 367 -3.89 11.39 0.12
CA THR A 367 -2.59 10.97 -0.43
C THR A 367 -2.69 10.84 -1.93
N VAL A 368 -1.70 11.33 -2.67
CA VAL A 368 -1.70 11.32 -4.14
C VAL A 368 -0.63 10.37 -4.67
N TYR A 369 -1.02 9.52 -5.61
CA TYR A 369 -0.14 8.54 -6.26
C TYR A 369 -0.08 8.77 -7.77
N LYS A 370 1.08 8.53 -8.38
CA LYS A 370 1.29 8.53 -9.82
C LYS A 370 0.81 7.21 -10.42
N GLY A 371 -0.17 7.28 -11.31
CA GLY A 371 -0.70 6.14 -12.05
C GLY A 371 -0.34 6.17 -13.53
N MET A 372 -0.41 5.01 -14.19
CA MET A 372 -0.41 4.89 -15.64
C MET A 372 -1.61 4.05 -16.07
N LEU A 373 -2.55 4.66 -16.79
CA LEU A 373 -3.74 3.99 -17.32
C LEU A 373 -3.36 3.01 -18.45
N PRO A 374 -4.25 2.05 -18.82
CA PRO A 374 -3.95 1.05 -19.85
C PRO A 374 -3.62 1.62 -21.24
N ASP A 375 -4.09 2.82 -21.54
CA ASP A 375 -3.82 3.57 -22.76
C ASP A 375 -2.47 4.32 -22.73
N GLY A 376 -1.70 4.20 -21.64
CA GLY A 376 -0.44 4.90 -21.42
C GLY A 376 -0.60 6.28 -20.79
N THR A 377 -1.82 6.77 -20.55
CA THR A 377 -2.05 8.08 -19.95
C THR A 377 -1.53 8.12 -18.51
N ILE A 378 -0.64 9.07 -18.20
CA ILE A 378 -0.12 9.27 -16.84
C ILE A 378 -1.12 10.11 -16.05
N VAL A 379 -1.48 9.64 -14.86
CA VAL A 379 -2.52 10.24 -14.01
C VAL A 379 -2.04 10.46 -12.58
N ALA A 380 -2.70 11.38 -11.88
CA ALA A 380 -2.56 11.54 -10.43
C ALA A 380 -3.82 11.01 -9.74
N VAL A 381 -3.67 9.95 -8.94
CA VAL A 381 -4.75 9.31 -8.19
C VAL A 381 -4.72 9.80 -6.75
N LYS A 382 -5.67 10.67 -6.40
CA LYS A 382 -5.86 11.19 -5.03
C LYS A 382 -6.79 10.25 -4.28
N ARG A 383 -6.26 9.67 -3.20
CA ARG A 383 -6.99 8.85 -2.24
C ARG A 383 -7.32 9.69 -1.01
N SER A 384 -8.60 9.93 -0.77
CA SER A 384 -9.06 10.66 0.42
C SER A 384 -8.65 9.94 1.70
N LYS A 385 -8.35 10.71 2.76
CA LYS A 385 -8.23 10.16 4.13
C LYS A 385 -9.58 9.56 4.55
N GLU A 386 -9.58 8.69 5.56
CA GLU A 386 -10.79 8.01 6.05
C GLU A 386 -11.99 8.97 6.08
N ILE A 387 -13.03 8.62 5.31
CA ILE A 387 -14.20 9.46 5.15
C ILE A 387 -15.07 9.28 6.39
N GLU A 388 -15.07 10.29 7.26
CA GLU A 388 -16.25 10.54 8.08
C GLU A 388 -17.44 10.82 7.14
N ARG A 389 -18.66 10.37 7.50
CA ARG A 389 -19.87 10.54 6.66
C ARG A 389 -20.06 11.97 6.14
N ASN A 390 -19.55 12.96 6.87
CA ASN A 390 -19.63 14.39 6.56
C ASN A 390 -18.74 14.82 5.36
N GLN A 391 -17.84 13.96 4.87
CA GLN A 391 -16.92 14.28 3.75
C GLN A 391 -17.41 13.76 2.38
N ILE A 392 -18.46 12.93 2.32
CA ILE A 392 -19.02 12.44 1.05
C ILE A 392 -19.52 13.61 0.18
N ASP A 393 -20.20 14.57 0.79
CA ASP A 393 -20.68 15.78 0.09
C ASP A 393 -19.52 16.61 -0.48
N THR A 394 -18.38 16.62 0.23
CA THR A 394 -17.17 17.33 -0.19
C THR A 394 -16.58 16.70 -1.44
N PHE A 395 -16.48 15.36 -1.47
CA PHE A 395 -16.04 14.61 -2.65
C PHE A 395 -16.99 14.82 -3.84
N VAL A 396 -18.30 14.62 -3.65
CA VAL A 396 -19.29 14.77 -4.74
C VAL A 396 -19.26 16.20 -5.29
N ASN A 397 -19.16 17.19 -4.40
CA ASN A 397 -19.05 18.58 -4.78
C ASN A 397 -17.77 18.87 -5.59
N GLU A 398 -16.62 18.31 -5.21
CA GLU A 398 -15.38 18.45 -5.98
C GLU A 398 -15.52 17.88 -7.40
N VAL A 399 -16.12 16.69 -7.56
CA VAL A 399 -16.38 16.08 -8.88
C VAL A 399 -17.32 16.96 -9.70
N VAL A 400 -18.41 17.44 -9.11
CA VAL A 400 -19.41 18.28 -9.80
C VAL A 400 -18.82 19.62 -10.22
N ILE A 401 -18.02 20.28 -9.37
CA ILE A 401 -17.35 21.54 -9.70
C ILE A 401 -16.37 21.35 -10.86
N LEU A 402 -15.49 20.35 -10.75
CA LEU A 402 -14.46 20.12 -11.76
C LEU A 402 -15.02 19.61 -13.09
N SER A 403 -16.18 18.94 -13.08
CA SER A 403 -16.87 18.55 -14.33
C SER A 403 -17.46 19.75 -15.09
N GLN A 404 -17.62 20.90 -14.43
CA GLN A 404 -18.16 22.14 -15.02
C GLN A 404 -17.07 23.13 -15.43
N ILE A 405 -15.81 22.88 -15.05
CA ILE A 405 -14.68 23.75 -15.33
C ILE A 405 -13.88 23.18 -16.51
N ASN A 406 -13.61 24.03 -17.50
CA ASN A 406 -12.63 23.72 -18.54
C ASN A 406 -11.74 24.94 -18.79
N HIS A 407 -10.55 24.95 -18.18
CA HIS A 407 -9.61 26.05 -18.28
C HIS A 407 -8.16 25.55 -18.30
N ARG A 408 -7.31 26.13 -19.16
CA ARG A 408 -5.91 25.67 -19.34
C ARG A 408 -5.07 25.72 -18.06
N ASN A 409 -5.36 26.68 -17.17
CA ASN A 409 -4.66 26.89 -15.90
C ASN A 409 -5.42 26.33 -14.69
N ILE A 410 -6.32 25.36 -14.90
CA ILE A 410 -6.98 24.59 -13.84
C ILE A 410 -6.72 23.11 -14.12
N VAL A 411 -6.44 22.33 -13.07
CA VAL A 411 -6.21 20.89 -13.20
C VAL A 411 -7.47 20.18 -13.72
N LYS A 412 -7.33 19.36 -14.76
CA LYS A 412 -8.41 18.56 -15.33
C LYS A 412 -8.68 17.32 -14.47
N LEU A 413 -9.93 17.16 -14.05
CA LEU A 413 -10.43 15.90 -13.52
C LEU A 413 -10.72 14.95 -14.69
N LEU A 414 -10.10 13.78 -14.67
CA LEU A 414 -10.34 12.72 -15.66
C LEU A 414 -11.46 11.78 -15.21
N GLY A 415 -11.62 11.60 -13.91
CA GLY A 415 -12.68 10.77 -13.37
C GLY A 415 -12.56 10.48 -11.88
N CYS A 416 -13.33 9.51 -11.42
CA CYS A 416 -13.31 9.08 -10.03
C CYS A 416 -13.61 7.58 -9.89
N CYS A 417 -13.31 7.01 -8.72
CA CYS A 417 -13.68 5.65 -8.35
C CYS A 417 -14.41 5.65 -7.01
N LEU A 418 -15.53 4.95 -6.96
CA LEU A 418 -16.44 4.85 -5.81
C LEU A 418 -16.53 3.43 -5.26
N GLU A 419 -15.85 2.46 -5.89
CA GLU A 419 -15.89 1.02 -5.55
C GLU A 419 -14.88 0.64 -4.45
N THR A 420 -14.28 1.62 -3.78
CA THR A 420 -13.20 1.47 -2.80
C THR A 420 -13.64 1.93 -1.41
N GLU A 421 -12.94 1.51 -0.36
CA GLU A 421 -13.24 1.91 1.03
C GLU A 421 -13.25 3.43 1.24
N THR A 422 -12.35 4.14 0.55
CA THR A 422 -12.43 5.59 0.37
C THR A 422 -12.46 5.91 -1.12
N PRO A 423 -13.31 6.85 -1.57
CA PRO A 423 -13.41 7.22 -2.97
C PRO A 423 -12.12 7.89 -3.45
N LEU A 424 -11.87 7.73 -4.75
CA LEU A 424 -10.64 8.16 -5.40
C LEU A 424 -10.96 9.17 -6.49
N LEU A 425 -10.12 10.20 -6.61
CA LEU A 425 -10.16 11.17 -7.70
C LEU A 425 -8.97 10.94 -8.63
N VAL A 426 -9.22 11.02 -9.93
CA VAL A 426 -8.22 10.80 -10.98
C VAL A 426 -8.06 12.08 -11.76
N TYR A 427 -6.89 12.71 -11.65
CA TYR A 427 -6.54 13.95 -12.34
C TYR A 427 -5.50 13.70 -13.43
N GLU A 428 -5.36 14.66 -14.33
CA GLU A 428 -4.15 14.75 -15.14
C GLU A 428 -2.90 14.85 -14.25
N PHE A 429 -1.80 14.22 -14.66
CA PHE A 429 -0.54 14.30 -13.94
C PHE A 429 0.23 15.56 -14.33
N ILE A 430 0.67 16.34 -13.33
CA ILE A 430 1.43 17.57 -13.50
C ILE A 430 2.87 17.36 -12.99
N SER A 431 3.86 17.54 -13.86
CA SER A 431 5.20 16.95 -13.69
C SER A 431 6.14 17.71 -12.75
N ASN A 432 6.07 19.04 -12.68
CA ASN A 432 7.05 19.85 -11.94
C ASN A 432 6.61 20.18 -10.51
N GLY A 433 5.62 19.47 -9.96
CA GLY A 433 5.21 19.64 -8.55
C GLY A 433 4.55 21.00 -8.27
N THR A 434 4.66 21.48 -7.02
CA THR A 434 3.95 22.67 -6.54
C THR A 434 4.77 23.95 -6.68
N LEU A 435 4.13 25.10 -6.87
CA LEU A 435 4.77 26.41 -6.86
C LEU A 435 5.53 26.66 -5.55
N SER A 436 4.97 26.22 -4.41
CA SER A 436 5.63 26.33 -3.09
C SER A 436 7.03 25.71 -3.07
N HIS A 437 7.22 24.57 -3.75
CA HIS A 437 8.52 23.89 -3.86
C HIS A 437 9.54 24.75 -4.63
N HIS A 438 9.09 25.49 -5.63
CA HIS A 438 9.97 26.31 -6.49
C HIS A 438 10.31 27.67 -5.92
N ILE A 439 9.47 28.23 -5.04
CA ILE A 439 9.70 29.56 -4.45
C ILE A 439 10.39 29.50 -3.07
N HIS A 440 10.28 28.39 -2.33
CA HIS A 440 10.79 28.27 -0.95
C HIS A 440 12.04 27.38 -0.81
N ARG A 441 12.63 26.92 -1.91
CA ARG A 441 13.80 26.03 -1.89
C ARG A 441 15.05 26.77 -1.44
N ARG A 442 15.87 26.11 -0.60
CA ARG A 442 17.12 26.65 -0.03
C ARG A 442 18.39 26.19 -0.75
N ASP A 443 18.28 25.20 -1.63
CA ASP A 443 19.43 24.57 -2.30
C ASP A 443 19.74 25.27 -3.64
N ASN A 444 21.02 25.29 -4.02
CA ASN A 444 21.65 25.98 -5.17
C ASN A 444 21.12 25.63 -6.60
N GLU A 445 19.90 25.14 -6.76
CA GLU A 445 19.22 25.06 -8.06
C GLU A 445 18.54 26.40 -8.39
N PRO A 446 18.47 26.81 -9.68
CA PRO A 446 17.89 28.09 -10.03
C PRO A 446 16.41 28.14 -9.64
N SER A 447 16.05 29.12 -8.82
CA SER A 447 14.67 29.49 -8.48
C SER A 447 13.85 29.87 -9.73
N LEU A 448 12.57 30.19 -9.60
CA LEU A 448 11.83 30.76 -10.74
C LEU A 448 12.36 32.17 -11.05
N SER A 449 12.63 32.46 -12.33
CA SER A 449 12.95 33.82 -12.81
C SER A 449 11.80 34.78 -12.56
N TRP A 450 12.09 36.08 -12.50
CA TRP A 450 11.06 37.12 -12.35
C TRP A 450 9.95 37.00 -13.40
N GLU A 451 10.34 36.82 -14.67
CA GLU A 451 9.39 36.64 -15.77
C GLU A 451 8.48 35.42 -15.55
N SER A 452 9.04 34.29 -15.10
CA SER A 452 8.25 33.09 -14.80
C SER A 452 7.30 33.33 -13.64
N ARG A 453 7.73 34.03 -12.59
CA ARG A 453 6.87 34.38 -11.45
C ARG A 453 5.71 35.29 -11.87
N LEU A 454 5.97 36.30 -12.71
CA LEU A 454 4.92 37.18 -13.23
C LEU A 454 3.95 36.41 -14.14
N ARG A 455 4.45 35.52 -15.01
CA ARG A 455 3.62 34.63 -15.84
C ARG A 455 2.71 33.76 -14.98
N ILE A 456 3.25 33.10 -13.96
CA ILE A 456 2.50 32.26 -13.02
C ILE A 456 1.44 33.09 -12.29
N ALA A 457 1.76 34.31 -11.85
CA ALA A 457 0.79 35.21 -11.24
C ALA A 457 -0.38 35.52 -12.19
N CYS A 458 -0.09 35.82 -13.47
CA CYS A 458 -1.11 36.06 -14.49
C CYS A 458 -2.00 34.82 -14.69
N GLU A 459 -1.40 33.64 -14.83
CA GLU A 459 -2.09 32.38 -15.09
C GLU A 459 -3.01 31.96 -13.93
N VAL A 460 -2.54 32.13 -12.68
CA VAL A 460 -3.36 31.88 -11.49
C VAL A 460 -4.47 32.93 -11.38
N ALA A 461 -4.19 34.22 -11.58
CA ALA A 461 -5.21 35.26 -11.54
C ALA A 461 -6.30 35.03 -12.59
N GLY A 462 -5.92 34.65 -13.82
CA GLY A 462 -6.84 34.33 -14.90
C GLY A 462 -7.71 33.10 -14.58
N ALA A 463 -7.12 32.05 -14.00
CA ALA A 463 -7.88 30.88 -13.54
C ALA A 463 -8.92 31.24 -12.47
N VAL A 464 -8.56 32.03 -11.47
CA VAL A 464 -9.49 32.44 -10.41
C VAL A 464 -10.55 33.41 -10.95
N ALA A 465 -10.17 34.34 -11.82
CA ALA A 465 -11.12 35.22 -12.50
C ALA A 465 -12.15 34.43 -13.33
N TYR A 466 -11.70 33.38 -14.02
CA TYR A 466 -12.59 32.47 -14.72
C TYR A 466 -13.60 31.81 -13.76
N MET A 467 -13.14 31.25 -12.64
CA MET A 467 -14.01 30.61 -11.65
C MET A 467 -15.04 31.57 -11.05
N HIS A 468 -14.65 32.81 -10.77
CA HIS A 468 -15.53 33.80 -10.15
C HIS A 468 -16.57 34.38 -11.11
N PHE A 469 -16.20 34.60 -12.37
CA PHE A 469 -16.99 35.43 -13.30
C PHE A 469 -17.46 34.72 -14.57
N ALA A 470 -16.66 33.81 -15.12
CA ALA A 470 -16.90 33.22 -16.45
C ALA A 470 -17.44 31.78 -16.41
N ALA A 471 -17.31 31.09 -15.28
CA ALA A 471 -17.94 29.79 -15.08
C ALA A 471 -19.47 29.91 -15.05
N SER A 472 -20.18 28.86 -15.50
CA SER A 472 -21.65 28.83 -15.56
C SER A 472 -22.31 29.11 -14.21
N ILE A 473 -21.69 28.65 -13.13
CA ILE A 473 -22.05 29.00 -11.75
C ILE A 473 -20.77 29.51 -11.08
N PRO A 474 -20.79 30.68 -10.41
CA PRO A 474 -19.62 31.20 -9.70
C PRO A 474 -19.07 30.17 -8.71
N ILE A 475 -17.77 29.95 -8.74
CA ILE A 475 -17.07 28.97 -7.89
C ILE A 475 -16.03 29.71 -7.06
N PHE A 476 -16.14 29.60 -5.74
CA PHE A 476 -15.14 30.11 -4.81
C PHE A 476 -14.21 28.98 -4.40
N HIS A 477 -12.89 29.19 -4.54
CA HIS A 477 -11.90 28.13 -4.33
C HIS A 477 -11.68 27.86 -2.84
N ARG A 478 -11.55 28.92 -2.03
CA ARG A 478 -11.38 28.92 -0.55
C ARG A 478 -10.03 28.43 -0.01
N ASP A 479 -9.09 28.10 -0.87
CA ASP A 479 -7.75 27.62 -0.44
C ASP A 479 -6.68 27.93 -1.51
N ILE A 480 -6.67 29.18 -1.99
CA ILE A 480 -5.65 29.67 -2.94
C ILE A 480 -4.33 29.88 -2.18
N LYS A 481 -3.31 29.09 -2.54
CA LYS A 481 -1.95 29.12 -1.95
C LYS A 481 -0.95 28.43 -2.88
N PRO A 482 0.37 28.63 -2.73
CA PRO A 482 1.36 28.06 -3.63
C PRO A 482 1.45 26.52 -3.62
N THR A 483 1.02 25.84 -2.55
CA THR A 483 0.99 24.36 -2.53
C THR A 483 -0.15 23.79 -3.38
N ASN A 484 -1.16 24.61 -3.70
CA ASN A 484 -2.32 24.23 -4.52
C ASN A 484 -2.17 24.74 -5.97
N VAL A 485 -1.04 25.34 -6.31
CA VAL A 485 -0.67 25.71 -7.68
C VAL A 485 0.40 24.73 -8.15
N LEU A 486 0.09 23.92 -9.16
CA LEU A 486 1.02 22.96 -9.75
C LEU A 486 1.67 23.53 -11.02
N LEU A 487 2.87 23.10 -11.35
CA LEU A 487 3.59 23.53 -12.55
C LEU A 487 3.73 22.37 -13.54
N ASP A 488 3.25 22.55 -14.77
CA ASP A 488 3.42 21.57 -15.85
C ASP A 488 4.86 21.56 -16.40
N SER A 489 5.11 20.71 -17.41
CA SER A 489 6.42 20.55 -18.03
C SER A 489 7.01 21.85 -18.60
N ASN A 490 6.15 22.81 -18.95
CA ASN A 490 6.53 24.12 -19.48
C ASN A 490 6.57 25.20 -18.39
N PHE A 491 6.47 24.81 -17.11
CA PHE A 491 6.33 25.71 -15.96
C PHE A 491 5.13 26.65 -16.10
N SER A 492 4.06 26.19 -16.75
CA SER A 492 2.76 26.86 -16.75
C SER A 492 1.96 26.40 -15.53
N ALA A 493 1.26 27.35 -14.91
CA ALA A 493 0.57 27.15 -13.64
C ALA A 493 -0.81 26.52 -13.84
N LYS A 494 -1.14 25.56 -12.96
CA LYS A 494 -2.46 24.96 -12.85
C LYS A 494 -2.95 25.00 -11.40
N VAL A 495 -4.09 25.65 -11.17
CA VAL A 495 -4.78 25.65 -9.88
C VAL A 495 -5.39 24.28 -9.62
N SER A 496 -5.23 23.77 -8.41
CA SER A 496 -5.60 22.42 -7.98
C SER A 496 -6.21 22.41 -6.57
N ASP A 497 -6.70 21.24 -6.15
CA ASP A 497 -7.29 20.96 -4.83
C ASP A 497 -8.62 21.71 -4.56
N PHE A 498 -9.70 21.18 -5.15
CA PHE A 498 -11.02 21.81 -5.13
C PHE A 498 -11.92 21.29 -3.98
N GLY A 499 -11.35 20.55 -3.03
CA GLY A 499 -12.10 19.95 -1.92
C GLY A 499 -12.85 21.00 -1.08
N THR A 500 -12.26 22.17 -0.83
CA THR A 500 -12.92 23.26 -0.09
C THR A 500 -13.87 24.09 -0.95
N SER A 501 -13.76 23.98 -2.27
CA SER A 501 -14.43 24.89 -3.19
C SER A 501 -15.94 24.75 -3.12
N ARG A 502 -16.67 25.83 -3.40
CA ARG A 502 -18.13 25.84 -3.35
C ARG A 502 -18.70 26.64 -4.51
N SER A 503 -19.71 26.10 -5.16
CA SER A 503 -20.55 26.83 -6.10
C SER A 503 -21.48 27.77 -5.34
N VAL A 504 -21.61 29.00 -5.80
CA VAL A 504 -22.45 30.03 -5.19
C VAL A 504 -23.63 30.33 -6.10
N PRO A 505 -24.87 30.14 -5.63
CA PRO A 505 -26.07 30.56 -6.36
C PRO A 505 -25.98 32.04 -6.75
N GLN A 506 -26.47 32.38 -7.96
CA GLN A 506 -26.31 33.72 -8.55
C GLN A 506 -26.98 34.84 -7.74
N ASP A 507 -27.94 34.50 -6.88
CA ASP A 507 -28.64 35.41 -5.96
C ASP A 507 -27.83 35.73 -4.69
N LYS A 508 -26.69 35.07 -4.47
CA LYS A 508 -25.87 35.23 -3.26
C LYS A 508 -24.51 35.84 -3.58
N THR A 509 -24.14 36.84 -2.78
CA THR A 509 -22.82 37.50 -2.85
C THR A 509 -21.77 36.83 -1.95
N HIS A 510 -22.20 35.99 -1.01
CA HIS A 510 -21.33 35.34 -0.05
C HIS A 510 -21.90 34.00 0.43
N LEU A 511 -21.03 33.18 1.01
CA LEU A 511 -21.35 31.94 1.68
C LEU A 511 -21.17 32.10 3.19
N THR A 512 -22.24 31.87 3.96
CA THR A 512 -22.14 31.74 5.42
C THR A 512 -21.73 30.31 5.74
N THR A 513 -20.50 30.13 6.23
CA THR A 513 -19.92 28.80 6.44
C THR A 513 -18.89 28.83 7.57
N ALA A 514 -18.64 27.69 8.21
CA ALA A 514 -17.57 27.56 9.20
C ALA A 514 -16.24 28.04 8.61
N VAL A 515 -15.46 28.74 9.43
CA VAL A 515 -14.14 29.25 9.04
C VAL A 515 -13.24 28.07 8.68
N GLY A 516 -12.76 28.04 7.44
CA GLY A 516 -11.89 27.00 6.91
C GLY A 516 -10.99 27.56 5.81
N GLY A 517 -9.82 26.95 5.66
CA GLY A 517 -8.74 27.41 4.78
C GLY A 517 -7.38 27.22 5.46
N THR A 518 -6.32 27.67 4.81
CA THR A 518 -4.95 27.54 5.34
C THR A 518 -4.54 28.78 6.13
N PHE A 519 -4.11 28.59 7.38
CA PHE A 519 -3.60 29.68 8.22
C PHE A 519 -2.48 30.46 7.51
N GLY A 520 -2.53 31.79 7.58
CA GLY A 520 -1.68 32.70 6.80
C GLY A 520 -2.29 33.20 5.49
N TYR A 521 -3.24 32.45 4.91
CA TYR A 521 -3.97 32.83 3.68
C TYR A 521 -5.42 33.24 3.95
N ILE A 522 -5.95 32.90 5.13
CA ILE A 522 -7.34 33.18 5.51
C ILE A 522 -7.58 34.69 5.55
N ASP A 523 -8.60 35.13 4.80
CA ASP A 523 -9.10 36.50 4.83
C ASP A 523 -9.57 36.90 6.25
N PRO A 524 -9.01 37.96 6.84
CA PRO A 524 -9.37 38.40 8.20
C PRO A 524 -10.83 38.85 8.31
N GLU A 525 -11.44 39.38 7.25
CA GLU A 525 -12.86 39.74 7.26
C GLU A 525 -13.75 38.49 7.30
N TYR A 526 -13.41 37.47 6.51
CA TYR A 526 -14.08 36.17 6.56
C TYR A 526 -13.90 35.50 7.92
N PHE A 527 -12.69 35.52 8.48
CA PHE A 527 -12.40 34.96 9.80
C PHE A 527 -13.30 35.55 10.89
N GLN A 528 -13.54 36.86 10.85
CA GLN A 528 -14.37 37.55 11.84
C GLN A 528 -15.88 37.41 11.56
N SER A 529 -16.29 37.47 10.30
CA SER A 529 -17.71 37.53 9.91
C SER A 529 -18.34 36.17 9.62
N SER A 530 -17.53 35.13 9.41
CA SER A 530 -17.94 33.83 8.84
C SER A 530 -18.61 33.91 7.47
N LYS A 531 -18.44 35.03 6.74
CA LYS A 531 -18.97 35.26 5.40
C LYS A 531 -17.84 35.19 4.36
N PHE A 532 -17.79 34.09 3.62
CA PHE A 532 -16.81 33.92 2.54
C PHE A 532 -17.33 34.55 1.24
N SER A 533 -16.54 35.39 0.58
CA SER A 533 -16.89 36.03 -0.71
C SER A 533 -15.81 35.80 -1.76
N ASP A 534 -16.05 36.21 -3.01
CA ASP A 534 -15.03 36.28 -4.06
C ASP A 534 -13.80 37.08 -3.60
N LYS A 535 -14.02 38.11 -2.77
CA LYS A 535 -12.98 38.96 -2.19
C LYS A 535 -12.09 38.22 -1.19
N SER A 536 -12.53 37.10 -0.63
CA SER A 536 -11.72 36.28 0.28
C SER A 536 -10.68 35.47 -0.50
N ASP A 537 -11.01 35.00 -1.71
CA ASP A 537 -10.03 34.42 -2.64
C ASP A 537 -9.05 35.50 -3.15
N VAL A 538 -9.51 36.74 -3.38
CA VAL A 538 -8.63 37.87 -3.75
C VAL A 538 -7.58 38.14 -2.66
N TYR A 539 -7.97 38.11 -1.39
CA TYR A 539 -7.02 38.26 -0.28
C TYR A 539 -5.97 37.16 -0.29
N SER A 540 -6.41 35.90 -0.42
CA SER A 540 -5.53 34.72 -0.48
C SER A 540 -4.54 34.83 -1.64
N PHE A 541 -4.99 35.30 -2.81
CA PHE A 541 -4.11 35.58 -3.95
C PHE A 541 -3.14 36.74 -3.69
N GLY A 542 -3.57 37.77 -2.96
CA GLY A 542 -2.69 38.85 -2.49
C GLY A 542 -1.51 38.33 -1.67
N VAL A 543 -1.74 37.34 -0.80
CA VAL A 543 -0.67 36.64 -0.06
C VAL A 543 0.27 35.92 -1.02
N VAL A 544 -0.26 35.22 -2.02
CA VAL A 544 0.55 34.55 -3.06
C VAL A 544 1.44 35.54 -3.82
N LEU A 545 0.95 36.75 -4.14
CA LEU A 545 1.76 37.78 -4.78
C LEU A 545 2.94 38.21 -3.89
N VAL A 546 2.71 38.37 -2.58
CA VAL A 546 3.78 38.71 -1.62
C VAL A 546 4.81 37.58 -1.53
N GLU A 547 4.39 36.33 -1.50
CA GLU A 547 5.31 35.18 -1.54
C GLU A 547 6.12 35.13 -2.84
N LEU A 548 5.50 35.43 -3.99
CA LEU A 548 6.19 35.45 -5.28
C LEU A 548 7.30 36.51 -5.34
N ILE A 549 7.09 37.70 -4.77
CA ILE A 549 8.11 38.76 -4.79
C ILE A 549 9.19 38.58 -3.70
N SER A 550 8.85 37.96 -2.57
CA SER A 550 9.76 37.83 -1.41
C SER A 550 10.48 36.48 -1.33
N GLY A 551 9.93 35.42 -1.92
CA GLY A 551 10.41 34.05 -1.74
C GLY A 551 10.26 33.52 -0.31
N ARG A 552 9.47 34.18 0.54
CA ARG A 552 9.29 33.83 1.96
C ARG A 552 7.88 33.32 2.21
N LYS A 553 7.73 32.38 3.14
CA LYS A 553 6.43 31.88 3.60
C LYS A 553 5.70 32.93 4.45
N PRO A 554 4.36 33.00 4.40
CA PRO A 554 3.60 33.99 5.17
C PRO A 554 3.74 33.80 6.68
N ILE A 555 3.99 32.56 7.11
CA ILE A 555 4.19 32.15 8.50
C ILE A 555 5.38 31.18 8.54
N SER A 556 6.38 31.51 9.37
CA SER A 556 7.54 30.67 9.67
C SER A 556 7.50 30.25 11.13
N PHE A 557 7.78 28.97 11.41
CA PHE A 557 7.90 28.42 12.76
C PHE A 557 9.36 28.04 13.08
N LEU A 558 10.32 28.68 12.41
CA LEU A 558 11.74 28.47 12.70
C LEU A 558 12.15 29.40 13.84
N GLU A 559 12.99 28.89 14.75
CA GLU A 559 13.35 29.52 16.03
C GLU A 559 13.88 30.96 15.92
N GLU A 560 14.42 31.38 14.76
CA GLU A 560 14.92 32.76 14.53
C GLU A 560 13.83 33.74 14.06
N ASP A 561 12.69 33.25 13.56
CA ASP A 561 11.58 34.03 12.96
C ASP A 561 10.20 33.73 13.60
N GLU A 562 10.16 33.05 14.75
CA GLU A 562 8.91 32.70 15.43
C GLU A 562 8.04 33.95 15.68
N GLY A 563 6.90 34.02 14.98
CA GLY A 563 5.91 35.08 15.13
C GLY A 563 5.96 36.21 14.10
N GLN A 564 6.91 36.20 13.15
CA GLN A 564 6.91 37.21 12.07
C GLN A 564 5.80 36.95 11.05
N ASN A 565 4.82 37.87 11.02
CA ASN A 565 3.78 37.89 10.00
C ASN A 565 4.29 38.64 8.76
N LEU A 566 4.65 37.89 7.71
CA LEU A 566 5.19 38.46 6.45
C LEU A 566 4.28 39.54 5.87
N ILE A 567 2.96 39.35 5.98
CA ILE A 567 1.98 40.29 5.45
C ILE A 567 1.97 41.58 6.26
N ALA A 568 2.10 41.52 7.58
CA ALA A 568 2.23 42.70 8.42
C ALA A 568 3.52 43.47 8.10
N GLN A 569 4.64 42.77 7.93
CA GLN A 569 5.93 43.37 7.52
C GLN A 569 5.82 44.04 6.15
N PHE A 570 5.29 43.33 5.15
CA PHE A 570 5.07 43.85 3.80
C PHE A 570 4.22 45.14 3.82
N LEU A 571 3.10 45.14 4.54
CA LEU A 571 2.23 46.31 4.65
C LEU A 571 2.90 47.48 5.38
N SER A 572 3.84 47.23 6.31
CA SER A 572 4.63 48.28 6.95
C SER A 572 5.62 48.91 5.96
N LEU A 573 6.41 48.06 5.28
CA LEU A 573 7.38 48.51 4.27
C LEU A 573 6.71 49.24 3.10
N MET A 574 5.51 48.84 2.71
CA MET A 574 4.72 49.57 1.70
C MET A 574 4.33 50.99 2.15
N LYS A 575 4.04 51.20 3.44
CA LYS A 575 3.74 52.55 3.98
C LYS A 575 4.98 53.43 4.03
N GLU A 576 6.14 52.82 4.28
CA GLU A 576 7.44 53.49 4.38
C GLU A 576 8.14 53.65 3.02
N ASN A 577 7.53 53.16 1.93
CA ASN A 577 8.11 53.08 0.58
C ASN A 577 9.43 52.27 0.51
N GLN A 578 9.59 51.28 1.39
CA GLN A 578 10.77 50.43 1.55
C GLN A 578 10.54 48.99 1.06
N VAL A 579 9.65 48.78 0.08
CA VAL A 579 9.30 47.44 -0.43
C VAL A 579 10.51 46.62 -0.93
N TYR A 580 11.59 47.28 -1.34
CA TYR A 580 12.80 46.62 -1.82
C TYR A 580 13.49 45.74 -0.75
N GLU A 581 13.27 46.01 0.54
CA GLU A 581 13.89 45.29 1.65
C GLU A 581 13.36 43.86 1.83
N ILE A 582 12.17 43.56 1.29
CA ILE A 582 11.53 42.25 1.43
C ILE A 582 11.74 41.35 0.19
N LEU A 583 12.31 41.88 -0.88
CA LEU A 583 12.41 41.17 -2.15
C LEU A 583 13.33 39.97 -2.07
N ASP A 584 12.95 38.93 -2.79
CA ASP A 584 13.85 37.83 -3.12
C ASP A 584 15.03 38.37 -3.94
N GLY A 585 16.25 37.88 -3.68
CA GLY A 585 17.47 38.39 -4.32
C GLY A 585 17.43 38.30 -5.84
N ARG A 586 16.73 37.30 -6.39
CA ARG A 586 16.56 37.17 -7.84
C ARG A 586 15.55 38.17 -8.40
N VAL A 587 14.45 38.40 -7.69
CA VAL A 587 13.47 39.43 -8.05
C VAL A 587 14.12 40.81 -8.02
N ALA A 588 14.89 41.12 -6.98
CA ALA A 588 15.61 42.38 -6.87
C ALA A 588 16.62 42.61 -8.01
N LYS A 589 17.19 41.52 -8.56
CA LYS A 589 18.16 41.57 -9.66
C LYS A 589 17.51 41.66 -11.04
N GLU A 590 16.40 40.95 -11.27
CA GLU A 590 15.81 40.78 -12.61
C GLU A 590 14.62 41.71 -12.87
N ALA A 591 13.88 42.12 -11.84
CA ALA A 591 12.66 42.91 -12.00
C ALA A 591 12.96 44.41 -12.13
N ARG A 592 12.22 45.09 -13.01
CA ARG A 592 12.29 46.55 -13.11
C ARG A 592 11.64 47.19 -11.89
N LYS A 593 12.15 48.35 -11.48
CA LYS A 593 11.59 49.13 -10.35
C LYS A 593 10.09 49.38 -10.50
N ASP A 594 9.64 49.75 -11.70
CA ASP A 594 8.23 50.01 -11.97
C ASP A 594 7.37 48.73 -11.86
N ASP A 595 7.89 47.58 -12.29
CA ASP A 595 7.19 46.30 -12.20
C ASP A 595 7.04 45.87 -10.72
N ILE A 596 8.10 46.03 -9.92
CA ILE A 596 8.09 45.77 -8.48
C ILE A 596 7.05 46.65 -7.78
N VAL A 597 7.06 47.96 -8.07
CA VAL A 597 6.11 48.91 -7.46
C VAL A 597 4.68 48.58 -7.89
N ALA A 598 4.45 48.24 -9.15
CA ALA A 598 3.12 47.90 -9.64
C ALA A 598 2.58 46.61 -9.00
N ILE A 599 3.36 45.52 -8.99
CA ILE A 599 2.91 44.25 -8.38
C ILE A 599 2.69 44.39 -6.87
N ALA A 600 3.54 45.16 -6.18
CA ALA A 600 3.42 45.37 -4.74
C ALA A 600 2.19 46.23 -4.41
N ASN A 601 1.90 47.27 -5.20
CA ASN A 601 0.68 48.05 -5.05
C ASN A 601 -0.59 47.23 -5.33
N LEU A 602 -0.54 46.33 -6.31
CA LEU A 602 -1.62 45.38 -6.57
C LEU A 602 -1.82 44.43 -5.39
N ALA A 603 -0.75 43.81 -4.87
CA ALA A 603 -0.80 42.94 -3.70
C ALA A 603 -1.37 43.67 -2.47
N MET A 604 -0.92 44.90 -2.19
CA MET A 604 -1.43 45.73 -1.11
C MET A 604 -2.94 46.01 -1.25
N ARG A 605 -3.45 46.25 -2.46
CA ARG A 605 -4.89 46.41 -2.70
C ARG A 605 -5.67 45.12 -2.48
N CYS A 606 -5.13 43.96 -2.89
CA CYS A 606 -5.73 42.65 -2.61
C CYS A 606 -5.79 42.36 -1.10
N LEU A 607 -4.81 42.84 -0.32
CA LEU A 607 -4.68 42.59 1.12
C LEU A 607 -5.44 43.60 2.02
N ARG A 608 -6.28 44.48 1.45
CA ARG A 608 -7.11 45.41 2.24
C ARG A 608 -7.99 44.66 3.25
N LEU A 609 -8.06 45.14 4.49
CA LEU A 609 -8.92 44.52 5.52
C LEU A 609 -10.41 44.55 5.16
N ASN A 610 -10.87 45.60 4.48
CA ASN A 610 -12.23 45.69 3.97
C ASN A 610 -12.28 45.14 2.54
N GLY A 611 -12.94 44.01 2.36
CA GLY A 611 -13.11 43.28 1.10
C GLY A 611 -13.76 44.10 -0.01
N LYS A 612 -14.65 45.05 0.32
CA LYS A 612 -15.25 45.95 -0.67
C LYS A 612 -14.23 46.90 -1.31
N LYS A 613 -13.08 47.13 -0.66
CA LYS A 613 -11.98 47.95 -1.20
C LYS A 613 -10.96 47.12 -1.99
N ARG A 614 -11.09 45.79 -2.01
CA ARG A 614 -10.24 44.92 -2.83
C ARG A 614 -10.73 44.95 -4.27
N PRO A 615 -9.84 44.85 -5.27
CA PRO A 615 -10.25 44.62 -6.66
C PRO A 615 -10.97 43.28 -6.81
N THR A 616 -11.65 43.07 -7.92
CA THR A 616 -12.15 41.76 -8.37
C THR A 616 -11.00 40.97 -8.99
N MET A 617 -11.06 39.64 -9.00
CA MET A 617 -10.02 38.84 -9.67
C MET A 617 -9.91 39.12 -11.16
N LYS A 618 -10.99 39.57 -11.81
CA LYS A 618 -10.98 40.04 -13.20
C LYS A 618 -10.11 41.28 -13.38
N GLU A 619 -10.25 42.28 -12.51
CA GLU A 619 -9.39 43.48 -12.52
C GLU A 619 -7.93 43.14 -12.23
N VAL A 620 -7.69 42.26 -11.24
CA VAL A 620 -6.34 41.76 -10.90
C VAL A 620 -5.69 41.07 -12.10
N SER A 621 -6.43 40.19 -12.79
CA SER A 621 -5.94 39.49 -13.98
C SER A 621 -5.58 40.45 -15.11
N LEU A 622 -6.45 41.43 -15.41
CA LEU A 622 -6.21 42.43 -16.45
C LEU A 622 -4.98 43.29 -16.16
N GLU A 623 -4.80 43.68 -14.90
CA GLU A 623 -3.65 44.50 -14.49
C GLU A 623 -2.33 43.71 -14.59
N LEU A 624 -2.32 42.44 -14.16
CA LEU A 624 -1.14 41.57 -14.32
C LEU A 624 -0.82 41.31 -15.80
N GLU A 625 -1.83 41.09 -16.64
CA GLU A 625 -1.63 40.94 -18.09
C GLU A 625 -1.06 42.22 -18.72
N ALA A 626 -1.50 43.39 -18.29
CA ALA A 626 -0.94 44.66 -18.74
C ALA A 626 0.55 44.79 -18.36
N LEU A 627 0.91 44.46 -17.12
CA LEU A 627 2.31 44.45 -16.67
C LEU A 627 3.17 43.50 -17.50
N ARG A 628 2.67 42.29 -17.75
CA ARG A 628 3.38 41.29 -18.57
C ARG A 628 3.57 41.76 -20.02
N LYS A 629 2.56 42.42 -20.62
CA LYS A 629 2.67 42.96 -21.99
C LYS A 629 3.75 44.04 -22.08
N VAL A 630 3.81 44.96 -21.11
CA VAL A 630 4.83 46.01 -21.06
C VAL A 630 6.24 45.39 -20.97
N GLN A 631 6.42 44.36 -20.13
CA GLN A 631 7.69 43.63 -20.04
C GLN A 631 8.10 43.02 -21.39
N SER A 632 7.17 42.33 -22.07
CA SER A 632 7.43 41.70 -23.37
C SER A 632 7.75 42.69 -24.49
N SER A 633 7.07 43.85 -24.53
CA SER A 633 7.35 44.88 -25.55
C SER A 633 8.72 45.52 -25.38
N LEU A 634 9.22 45.61 -24.15
CA LEU A 634 10.52 46.20 -23.86
C LEU A 634 11.67 45.22 -24.12
N GLN A 635 11.46 43.92 -23.88
CA GLN A 635 12.43 42.89 -24.29
C GLN A 635 12.62 42.87 -25.81
N ILE A 636 11.54 43.01 -26.60
CA ILE A 636 11.62 43.09 -28.06
C ILE A 636 12.43 44.32 -28.53
N ASN A 637 12.25 45.47 -27.87
CA ASN A 637 13.02 46.68 -28.20
C ASN A 637 14.50 46.53 -27.83
N HIS A 638 14.82 45.83 -26.73
CA HIS A 638 16.19 45.61 -26.29
C HIS A 638 16.94 44.60 -27.18
N ASP A 639 16.25 43.55 -27.66
CA ASP A 639 16.82 42.60 -28.65
C ASP A 639 17.05 43.26 -30.02
N HIS A 640 16.25 44.28 -30.38
CA HIS A 640 16.46 45.08 -31.58
C HIS A 640 17.63 46.08 -31.43
N GLU A 641 17.82 46.69 -30.26
CA GLU A 641 18.96 47.56 -29.96
C GLU A 641 20.29 46.78 -29.84
N HIS A 642 20.27 45.56 -29.30
CA HIS A 642 21.46 44.70 -29.27
C HIS A 642 21.88 44.23 -30.66
N LYS A 643 20.92 43.92 -31.55
CA LYS A 643 21.22 43.60 -32.96
C LYS A 643 21.72 44.81 -33.77
N THR A 644 21.33 46.03 -33.43
CA THR A 644 21.90 47.23 -34.07
C THR A 644 23.24 47.66 -33.47
N SER A 645 23.54 47.30 -32.22
CA SER A 645 24.87 47.52 -31.63
C SER A 645 25.91 46.55 -32.21
N ASP A 646 25.56 45.27 -32.40
CA ASP A 646 26.47 44.27 -32.98
C ASP A 646 26.68 44.46 -34.50
N MET A 647 25.86 45.28 -35.17
CA MET A 647 26.04 45.64 -36.58
C MET A 647 26.85 46.93 -36.81
N VAL A 648 27.24 47.65 -35.76
CA VAL A 648 27.99 48.91 -35.89
C VAL A 648 29.49 48.75 -35.62
N GLU A 649 29.93 47.63 -35.03
CA GLU A 649 31.36 47.32 -34.85
C GLU A 649 31.99 46.50 -35.99
N GLU A 650 31.19 45.96 -36.93
CA GLU A 650 31.70 45.14 -38.07
C GLU A 650 31.64 45.87 -39.43
N CYS A 651 31.48 47.20 -39.45
CA CYS A 651 31.41 48.00 -40.69
C CYS A 651 32.61 48.96 -40.93
N THR A 652 33.65 48.92 -40.09
CA THR A 652 34.81 49.83 -40.23
C THR A 652 36.09 49.22 -40.78
N GLU A 653 36.12 47.92 -41.08
CA GLU A 653 37.29 47.29 -41.74
C GLU A 653 37.04 46.80 -43.18
N GLU A 654 35.79 46.63 -43.62
CA GLU A 654 35.47 46.22 -45.01
C GLU A 654 35.15 47.37 -45.97
N SER A 655 35.01 48.62 -45.48
CA SER A 655 34.71 49.79 -46.34
C SER A 655 35.96 50.50 -46.90
N MET A 656 37.17 50.11 -46.49
CA MET A 656 38.44 50.67 -46.97
C MET A 656 39.17 49.80 -48.02
N SER A 657 38.69 48.58 -48.28
CA SER A 657 39.30 47.69 -49.30
C SER A 657 38.52 47.65 -50.63
N LEU A 658 37.28 48.16 -50.67
CA LEU A 658 36.45 48.15 -51.88
C LEU A 658 36.44 49.46 -52.68
N SER A 659 37.12 50.51 -52.23
CA SER A 659 37.16 51.83 -52.88
C SER A 659 38.41 52.07 -53.75
N LEU A 660 39.30 51.08 -53.90
CA LEU A 660 40.51 51.17 -54.74
C LEU A 660 40.53 50.25 -55.98
N GLN A 661 39.40 49.67 -56.37
CA GLN A 661 39.32 48.77 -57.55
C GLN A 661 38.25 49.14 -58.59
N LEU A 662 37.68 50.35 -58.55
CA LEU A 662 36.68 50.80 -59.54
C LEU A 662 37.09 52.05 -60.36
N GLU A 663 38.36 52.44 -60.36
CA GLU A 663 38.95 53.34 -61.36
C GLU A 663 39.88 52.60 -62.34
N SER A 664 39.34 51.62 -63.06
CA SER A 664 39.88 51.24 -64.37
C SER A 664 38.93 50.29 -65.08
N THR A 665 38.06 50.83 -65.93
CA THR A 665 37.86 50.39 -67.32
C THR A 665 36.64 51.10 -67.89
N SER A 666 36.93 52.14 -68.67
CA SER A 666 36.10 52.72 -69.72
C SER A 666 35.74 51.70 -70.80
N PHE A 667 34.51 51.70 -71.29
CA PHE A 667 34.13 51.96 -72.69
C PHE A 667 32.61 52.07 -72.83
#